data_AF-A0A1H8V6C3-F1
#
_entry.id   AF-A0A1H8V6C3-F1
#
_cell.length_a   1.000
_cell.length_b   1.000
_cell.length_c   1.000
_cell.angle_alpha   90.00
_cell.angle_beta   90.00
_cell.angle_gamma   90.00
#
_symmetry.space_group_name_H-M   'P 1'
#
loop_
_entity.id
_entity.type
_entity.pdbx_description
1 polymer ?
#
loop_
_entity_poly.entity_id
_entity_poly.type
_entity_poly.pdbx_seq_one_letter_code
_entity_poly.pdbx_strand_id
1 'polypeptide(L)'
;MTWGSWRGAVTGAVAGLLVWAAVPAVAAGPPSQAESLAAALRADPVYVSDQLPREVPRSTAPEFAAAARRTGVPTYVMVLPDQHQGSLLGTVHDRLGRNGLYVLLDTTGVVDARAFGVAAPATDAHEIALYSLPYDAGALRSFQVFADAVASGAGPAARRAARLQDEYGDSGKGVEPFYLDRTDRQNQGFVTGILLTSLPSGTLLVALYVRRRRGRRWVRPPEAVVAAVLAGAVLAAAPLVCDQKLDGPEQAPTQADLGARLDRVAAGLRHAAVYSDPESPQVLDAAGLAELDRRIAAYTPGPVKVAVVPQLSDDESAGDQQVFASGLHRLLGGKGIYVVADPLEGAIHVYDFGIPVDAAMLTLDLPDALAYDHDTAPAVDHRMGQRLDDLMAYMAKVPHSEPAPDGPDDRPDPVAGHRLPPLFHGDFWPGLFVGALLAGLLLGVTAAVTGTAAALARRRRRAAKPHVTAAPAHPSAAWLARTAGHEVNALAAELAAADANAPGRERAWECLDAAMLLSGGAQARSTDGAADLAAATVLARAGRAALAGHAYRTCCSVNPLHGRSVNGTRYCVDCRPGAGSAALDALRLTLPGPRRSGRVPYEKAPGPLPAVRDGVARLVASAKEYASVR
;
A
#
# COMPACT_ATOMS: atom_id res chain seq x y z
N MET A 1 -83.93 -39.13 -4.84
CA MET A 1 -85.21 -39.22 -4.11
C MET A 1 -85.29 -40.62 -3.52
N THR A 2 -85.31 -40.67 -2.18
CA THR A 2 -85.64 -41.76 -1.25
C THR A 2 -85.03 -43.16 -1.46
N TRP A 3 -84.67 -43.78 -0.33
CA TRP A 3 -84.26 -45.17 -0.02
C TRP A 3 -83.03 -45.06 0.90
N GLY A 4 -82.94 -45.60 2.10
CA GLY A 4 -83.83 -46.37 2.95
C GLY A 4 -83.11 -46.54 4.30
N SER A 5 -83.87 -46.50 5.39
CA SER A 5 -83.39 -46.68 6.76
C SER A 5 -82.99 -48.12 7.06
N TRP A 6 -81.84 -48.34 7.73
CA TRP A 6 -81.60 -49.55 8.52
C TRP A 6 -81.00 -49.18 9.88
N ARG A 7 -81.79 -49.43 10.94
CA ARG A 7 -81.37 -49.48 12.34
C ARG A 7 -80.89 -50.90 12.62
N GLY A 8 -79.74 -51.03 13.28
CA GLY A 8 -79.27 -52.28 13.85
C GLY A 8 -78.32 -52.00 14.99
N ALA A 9 -78.86 -51.96 16.21
CA ALA A 9 -78.10 -51.91 17.45
C ALA A 9 -77.60 -53.32 17.79
N VAL A 10 -76.30 -53.47 18.08
CA VAL A 10 -75.79 -54.59 18.86
C VAL A 10 -74.88 -54.03 19.94
N THR A 11 -75.41 -54.07 21.15
CA THR A 11 -74.72 -53.96 22.44
C THR A 11 -73.81 -55.16 22.64
N GLY A 12 -72.54 -54.92 22.93
CA GLY A 12 -71.56 -55.95 23.31
C GLY A 12 -70.47 -55.34 24.18
N ALA A 13 -70.68 -55.37 25.49
CA ALA A 13 -69.71 -54.95 26.49
C ALA A 13 -68.65 -56.04 26.68
N VAL A 14 -67.37 -55.70 26.48
CA VAL A 14 -66.23 -56.44 27.01
C VAL A 14 -65.31 -55.44 27.70
N ALA A 15 -65.45 -55.35 29.02
CA ALA A 15 -64.54 -54.64 29.90
C ALA A 15 -63.30 -55.52 30.14
N GLY A 16 -62.27 -55.34 29.31
CA GLY A 16 -60.93 -55.86 29.56
C GLY A 16 -60.08 -54.79 30.24
N LEU A 17 -59.84 -54.95 31.55
CA LEU A 17 -58.82 -54.19 32.28
C LEU A 17 -57.43 -54.53 31.71
N LEU A 18 -56.91 -53.65 30.86
CA LEU A 18 -55.49 -53.61 30.51
C LEU A 18 -54.84 -52.49 31.34
N VAL A 19 -54.25 -52.87 32.46
CA VAL A 19 -53.33 -52.00 33.22
C VAL A 19 -52.07 -51.87 32.37
N TRP A 20 -52.01 -50.82 31.55
CA TRP A 20 -50.76 -50.34 30.99
C TRP A 20 -49.99 -49.66 32.12
N ALA A 21 -48.95 -50.32 32.61
CA ALA A 21 -47.92 -49.65 33.38
C ALA A 21 -47.30 -48.59 32.46
N ALA A 22 -47.69 -47.33 32.67
CA ALA A 22 -47.03 -46.20 32.06
C ALA A 22 -45.60 -46.15 32.61
N VAL A 23 -44.66 -46.73 31.86
CA VAL A 23 -43.25 -46.38 32.02
C VAL A 23 -43.18 -44.87 31.78
N PRO A 24 -42.67 -44.06 32.72
CA PRO A 24 -42.48 -42.65 32.44
C PRO A 24 -41.56 -42.57 31.22
N ALA A 25 -42.08 -42.06 30.11
CA ALA A 25 -41.26 -41.61 29.02
C ALA A 25 -40.33 -40.57 29.64
N VAL A 26 -39.06 -40.91 29.82
CA VAL A 26 -38.02 -39.92 30.03
C VAL A 26 -38.20 -38.95 28.88
N ALA A 27 -38.64 -37.73 29.18
CA ALA A 27 -38.74 -36.68 28.18
C ALA A 27 -37.37 -36.61 27.52
N ALA A 28 -37.31 -37.01 26.25
CA ALA A 28 -36.08 -36.90 25.48
C ALA A 28 -35.68 -35.42 25.55
N GLY A 29 -34.47 -35.14 26.05
CA GLY A 29 -33.94 -33.78 26.07
C GLY A 29 -33.85 -33.21 24.65
N PRO A 30 -33.53 -31.91 24.51
CA PRO A 30 -33.29 -31.33 23.19
C PRO A 30 -32.28 -32.19 22.41
N PRO A 31 -32.49 -32.40 21.09
CA PRO A 31 -31.60 -33.22 20.29
C PRO A 31 -30.19 -32.64 20.33
N SER A 32 -29.18 -33.52 20.39
CA SER A 32 -27.80 -33.04 20.32
C SER A 32 -27.51 -32.39 18.97
N GLN A 33 -26.52 -31.52 18.91
CA GLN A 33 -26.11 -30.84 17.67
C GLN A 33 -25.90 -31.84 16.51
N ALA A 34 -25.19 -32.94 16.76
CA ALA A 34 -24.96 -33.97 15.75
C ALA A 34 -26.25 -34.69 15.31
N GLU A 35 -27.24 -34.83 16.19
CA GLU A 35 -28.55 -35.40 15.85
C GLU A 35 -29.36 -34.46 14.96
N SER A 36 -29.36 -33.16 15.28
CA SER A 36 -29.98 -32.11 14.47
C SER A 36 -29.35 -32.02 13.08
N LEU A 37 -28.01 -32.01 12.99
CA LEU A 37 -27.28 -32.01 11.72
C LEU A 37 -27.51 -33.29 10.91
N ALA A 38 -27.51 -34.46 11.55
CA ALA A 38 -27.82 -35.72 10.87
C ALA A 38 -29.28 -35.75 10.37
N ALA A 39 -30.23 -35.16 11.10
CA ALA A 39 -31.60 -35.01 10.65
C ALA A 39 -31.70 -34.11 9.42
N ALA A 40 -31.00 -32.97 9.42
CA ALA A 40 -30.92 -32.08 8.27
C ALA A 40 -30.29 -32.78 7.04
N LEU A 41 -29.16 -33.46 7.23
CA LEU A 41 -28.46 -34.20 6.17
C LEU A 41 -29.26 -35.39 5.60
N ARG A 42 -30.23 -35.89 6.36
CA ARG A 42 -31.15 -36.94 5.89
C ARG A 42 -32.15 -36.38 4.89
N ALA A 43 -32.55 -35.11 5.05
CA ALA A 43 -33.44 -34.41 4.14
C ALA A 43 -32.71 -33.90 2.89
N ASP A 44 -31.55 -33.26 3.07
CA ASP A 44 -30.70 -32.76 1.98
C ASP A 44 -29.23 -33.09 2.28
N PRO A 45 -28.47 -33.72 1.36
CA PRO A 45 -27.05 -34.01 1.59
C PRO A 45 -26.17 -32.76 1.81
N VAL A 46 -26.67 -31.55 1.55
CA VAL A 46 -25.97 -30.30 1.83
C VAL A 46 -26.72 -29.49 2.87
N TYR A 47 -26.01 -29.15 3.94
CA TYR A 47 -26.48 -28.26 4.99
C TYR A 47 -25.65 -26.98 4.99
N VAL A 48 -26.30 -25.84 4.80
CA VAL A 48 -25.71 -24.51 5.01
C VAL A 48 -26.42 -23.88 6.20
N SER A 49 -25.65 -23.54 7.24
CA SER A 49 -26.17 -22.86 8.42
C SER A 49 -26.70 -21.48 8.04
N ASP A 50 -27.77 -21.03 8.70
CA ASP A 50 -28.23 -19.65 8.63
C ASP A 50 -27.60 -18.75 9.70
N GLN A 51 -26.57 -19.23 10.41
CA GLN A 51 -25.74 -18.43 11.31
C GLN A 51 -24.65 -17.63 10.56
N LEU A 52 -24.42 -17.95 9.28
CA LEU A 52 -23.44 -17.28 8.40
C LEU A 52 -24.07 -16.65 7.15
N PRO A 53 -25.24 -15.99 7.22
CA PRO A 53 -25.93 -15.49 6.04
C PRO A 53 -25.10 -14.45 5.29
N ARG A 54 -24.19 -13.72 5.93
CA ARG A 54 -23.35 -12.71 5.25
C ARG A 54 -22.26 -13.35 4.40
N GLU A 55 -21.51 -14.31 4.95
CA GLU A 55 -20.40 -14.96 4.24
C GLU A 55 -20.89 -16.12 3.35
N VAL A 56 -21.68 -17.04 3.90
CA VAL A 56 -22.19 -18.19 3.15
C VAL A 56 -23.72 -18.25 3.17
N PRO A 57 -24.40 -17.47 2.30
CA PRO A 57 -25.85 -17.45 2.26
C PRO A 57 -26.44 -18.83 1.94
N ARG A 58 -27.57 -19.19 2.55
CA ARG A 58 -28.25 -20.47 2.28
C ARG A 58 -28.64 -20.65 0.82
N SER A 59 -28.90 -19.56 0.10
CA SER A 59 -29.15 -19.56 -1.34
C SER A 59 -28.01 -20.18 -2.18
N THR A 60 -26.80 -20.34 -1.62
CA THR A 60 -25.66 -21.04 -2.24
C THR A 60 -25.72 -22.57 -2.14
N ALA A 61 -26.60 -23.15 -1.31
CA ALA A 61 -26.70 -24.60 -1.11
C ALA A 61 -26.83 -25.43 -2.43
N PRO A 62 -27.57 -24.97 -3.47
CA PRO A 62 -27.60 -25.67 -4.76
C PRO A 62 -26.24 -25.77 -5.46
N GLU A 63 -25.36 -24.78 -5.27
CA GLU A 63 -24.01 -24.75 -5.85
C GLU A 63 -23.07 -25.71 -5.13
N PHE A 64 -23.15 -25.76 -3.80
CA PHE A 64 -22.51 -26.81 -2.99
C PHE A 64 -23.00 -28.20 -3.42
N ALA A 65 -24.31 -28.40 -3.59
CA ALA A 65 -24.85 -29.67 -4.04
C ALA A 65 -24.36 -30.04 -5.44
N ALA A 66 -24.17 -29.06 -6.33
CA ALA A 66 -23.59 -29.28 -7.65
C ALA A 66 -22.12 -29.71 -7.57
N ALA A 67 -21.32 -29.07 -6.72
CA ALA A 67 -19.93 -29.46 -6.47
C ALA A 67 -19.84 -30.86 -5.82
N ALA A 68 -20.69 -31.14 -4.83
CA ALA A 68 -20.75 -32.43 -4.14
C ALA A 68 -21.04 -33.59 -5.11
N ARG A 69 -21.89 -33.37 -6.13
CA ARG A 69 -22.14 -34.39 -7.18
C ARG A 69 -20.91 -34.68 -8.05
N ARG A 70 -19.97 -33.74 -8.20
CA ARG A 70 -18.77 -33.94 -9.03
C ARG A 70 -17.75 -34.89 -8.40
N THR A 71 -17.81 -35.10 -7.08
CA THR A 71 -16.87 -35.99 -6.37
C THR A 71 -16.98 -37.45 -6.83
N GLY A 72 -18.12 -37.86 -7.39
CA GLY A 72 -18.36 -39.23 -7.85
C GLY A 72 -18.72 -40.22 -6.74
N VAL A 73 -18.84 -39.77 -5.49
CA VAL A 73 -19.27 -40.58 -4.33
C VAL A 73 -20.39 -39.85 -3.57
N PRO A 74 -21.26 -40.54 -2.79
CA PRO A 74 -22.19 -39.87 -1.90
C PRO A 74 -21.42 -38.90 -0.99
N THR A 75 -21.73 -37.61 -1.08
CA THR A 75 -21.01 -36.55 -0.35
C THR A 75 -22.00 -35.75 0.48
N TYR A 76 -21.71 -35.65 1.78
CA TYR A 76 -22.48 -34.90 2.77
C TYR A 76 -21.69 -33.67 3.19
N VAL A 77 -22.27 -32.50 3.00
CA VAL A 77 -21.60 -31.21 3.19
C VAL A 77 -22.28 -30.46 4.31
N MET A 78 -21.51 -29.97 5.28
CA MET A 78 -21.99 -29.10 6.34
C MET A 78 -21.15 -27.82 6.33
N VAL A 79 -21.80 -26.67 6.16
CA VAL A 79 -21.18 -25.35 6.31
C VAL A 79 -21.67 -24.76 7.63
N LEU A 80 -20.77 -24.64 8.59
CA LEU A 80 -21.03 -24.21 9.97
C LEU A 80 -20.04 -23.11 10.38
N PRO A 81 -20.32 -22.28 11.40
CA PRO A 81 -19.35 -21.31 11.92
C PRO A 81 -18.02 -21.94 12.39
N ASP A 82 -16.93 -21.18 12.46
CA ASP A 82 -15.53 -21.57 12.76
C ASP A 82 -15.29 -22.26 14.14
N GLN A 83 -16.34 -22.57 14.88
CA GLN A 83 -16.25 -22.98 16.30
C GLN A 83 -16.35 -24.50 16.52
N HIS A 84 -16.06 -25.32 15.51
CA HIS A 84 -16.28 -26.78 15.56
C HIS A 84 -14.95 -27.56 15.63
N GLN A 85 -14.55 -27.98 16.83
CA GLN A 85 -13.35 -28.81 17.01
C GLN A 85 -13.61 -30.31 16.80
N GLY A 86 -12.58 -30.98 16.25
CA GLY A 86 -12.63 -32.32 15.66
C GLY A 86 -13.33 -33.40 16.49
N SER A 87 -14.40 -33.96 15.90
CA SER A 87 -15.06 -35.26 16.16
C SER A 87 -16.48 -35.29 15.57
N LEU A 88 -17.02 -34.12 15.22
CA LEU A 88 -18.39 -33.96 14.72
C LEU A 88 -18.71 -34.85 13.52
N LEU A 89 -17.81 -34.94 12.52
CA LEU A 89 -18.06 -35.73 11.32
C LEU A 89 -18.34 -37.21 11.62
N GLY A 90 -17.60 -37.80 12.58
CA GLY A 90 -17.82 -39.18 13.01
C GLY A 90 -19.16 -39.36 13.71
N THR A 91 -19.49 -38.49 14.66
CA THR A 91 -20.76 -38.54 15.39
C THR A 91 -21.96 -38.33 14.46
N VAL A 92 -21.88 -37.40 13.51
CA VAL A 92 -22.92 -37.17 12.50
C VAL A 92 -23.05 -38.38 11.58
N HIS A 93 -21.94 -38.98 11.15
CA HIS A 93 -21.95 -40.23 10.38
C HIS A 93 -22.67 -41.35 11.14
N ASP A 94 -22.34 -41.56 12.42
CA ASP A 94 -22.93 -42.62 13.24
C ASP A 94 -24.44 -42.45 13.43
N ARG A 95 -24.92 -41.19 13.54
CA ARG A 95 -26.36 -40.86 13.62
C ARG A 95 -27.07 -40.88 12.27
N LEU A 96 -26.37 -40.56 11.18
CA LEU A 96 -26.94 -40.59 9.83
C LEU A 96 -27.02 -42.03 9.29
N GLY A 97 -26.01 -42.85 9.59
CA GLY A 97 -25.91 -44.26 9.23
C GLY A 97 -25.72 -44.51 7.74
N ARG A 98 -25.02 -43.61 7.02
CA ARG A 98 -24.83 -43.70 5.56
C ARG A 98 -23.36 -43.64 5.19
N ASN A 99 -22.92 -44.52 4.29
CA ASN A 99 -21.58 -44.44 3.71
C ASN A 99 -21.48 -43.21 2.79
N GLY A 100 -20.33 -42.53 2.81
CA GLY A 100 -20.07 -41.35 2.00
C GLY A 100 -18.84 -40.57 2.44
N LEU A 101 -18.56 -39.51 1.69
CA LEU A 101 -17.59 -38.49 2.03
C LEU A 101 -18.28 -37.38 2.83
N TYR A 102 -17.84 -37.14 4.05
CA TYR A 102 -18.37 -36.11 4.93
C TYR A 102 -17.39 -34.95 4.97
N VAL A 103 -17.88 -33.75 4.70
CA VAL A 103 -17.07 -32.54 4.57
C VAL A 103 -17.65 -31.46 5.47
N LEU A 104 -16.82 -30.93 6.36
CA LEU A 104 -17.11 -29.79 7.21
C LEU A 104 -16.41 -28.57 6.62
N LEU A 105 -17.17 -27.50 6.45
CA LEU A 105 -16.67 -26.20 6.02
C LEU A 105 -17.03 -25.12 7.02
N ASP A 106 -16.17 -24.11 7.08
CA ASP A 106 -16.42 -22.82 7.72
C ASP A 106 -16.34 -21.69 6.67
N THR A 107 -16.23 -20.45 7.13
CA THR A 107 -16.10 -19.27 6.27
C THR A 107 -14.78 -19.24 5.49
N THR A 108 -13.72 -19.89 5.99
CA THR A 108 -12.39 -19.94 5.35
C THR A 108 -12.29 -21.05 4.31
N GLY A 109 -13.03 -22.15 4.47
CA GLY A 109 -12.98 -23.25 3.52
C GLY A 109 -13.30 -24.62 4.12
N VAL A 110 -12.70 -25.66 3.53
CA VAL A 110 -12.81 -27.04 4.03
C VAL A 110 -11.94 -27.20 5.28
N VAL A 111 -12.55 -27.48 6.43
CA VAL A 111 -11.87 -27.62 7.73
C VAL A 111 -11.49 -29.08 8.01
N ASP A 112 -12.43 -30.00 7.78
CA ASP A 112 -12.22 -31.45 7.95
C ASP A 112 -12.99 -32.20 6.85
N ALA A 113 -12.43 -33.30 6.40
CA ALA A 113 -13.06 -34.18 5.41
C ALA A 113 -12.70 -35.63 5.69
N ARG A 114 -13.73 -36.51 5.76
CA ARG A 114 -13.55 -37.93 6.06
C ARG A 114 -14.41 -38.81 5.19
N ALA A 115 -13.80 -39.88 4.68
CA ALA A 115 -14.48 -40.90 3.91
C ALA A 115 -14.89 -42.06 4.83
N PHE A 116 -16.19 -42.38 4.86
CA PHE A 116 -16.74 -43.51 5.59
C PHE A 116 -17.35 -44.52 4.61
N GLY A 117 -16.79 -45.72 4.54
CA GLY A 117 -17.28 -46.79 3.66
C GLY A 117 -17.14 -46.51 2.16
N VAL A 118 -16.40 -45.47 1.75
CA VAL A 118 -16.12 -45.12 0.35
C VAL A 118 -14.62 -44.84 0.16
N ALA A 119 -14.12 -45.02 -1.06
CA ALA A 119 -12.75 -44.67 -1.42
C ALA A 119 -12.72 -43.25 -2.01
N ALA A 120 -12.29 -42.27 -1.20
CA ALA A 120 -12.08 -40.88 -1.62
C ALA A 120 -10.79 -40.33 -1.00
N PRO A 121 -9.94 -39.62 -1.76
CA PRO A 121 -8.70 -39.04 -1.25
C PRO A 121 -8.97 -37.75 -0.45
N ALA A 122 -9.71 -37.86 0.65
CA ALA A 122 -10.19 -36.71 1.42
C ALA A 122 -9.05 -35.83 1.96
N THR A 123 -7.99 -36.45 2.49
CA THR A 123 -6.81 -35.74 3.01
C THR A 123 -6.05 -35.00 1.91
N ASP A 124 -5.71 -35.67 0.80
CA ASP A 124 -5.01 -35.03 -0.32
C ASP A 124 -5.85 -33.89 -0.93
N ALA A 125 -7.17 -34.08 -1.03
CA ALA A 125 -8.08 -33.06 -1.55
C ALA A 125 -8.18 -31.84 -0.64
N HIS A 126 -8.18 -32.04 0.69
CA HIS A 126 -8.14 -30.96 1.68
C HIS A 126 -6.84 -30.17 1.57
N GLU A 127 -5.68 -30.84 1.49
CA GLU A 127 -4.39 -30.17 1.29
C GLU A 127 -4.34 -29.37 -0.02
N ILE A 128 -4.89 -29.91 -1.11
CA ILE A 128 -4.98 -29.17 -2.37
C ILE A 128 -5.82 -27.90 -2.21
N ALA A 129 -6.99 -27.99 -1.57
CA ALA A 129 -7.84 -26.82 -1.34
C ALA A 129 -7.13 -25.77 -0.48
N LEU A 130 -6.43 -26.20 0.57
CA LEU A 130 -5.67 -25.34 1.48
C LEU A 130 -4.52 -24.59 0.79
N TYR A 131 -3.76 -25.26 -0.08
CA TYR A 131 -2.54 -24.68 -0.67
C TYR A 131 -2.71 -24.09 -2.07
N SER A 132 -3.89 -24.20 -2.69
CA SER A 132 -4.10 -23.71 -4.07
C SER A 132 -4.96 -22.46 -4.18
N LEU A 133 -5.46 -21.93 -3.06
CA LEU A 133 -6.37 -20.79 -3.00
C LEU A 133 -5.84 -19.71 -2.05
N PRO A 134 -6.21 -18.43 -2.27
CA PRO A 134 -6.12 -17.38 -1.26
C PRO A 134 -6.89 -17.75 0.02
N TYR A 135 -6.52 -17.16 1.16
CA TYR A 135 -7.11 -17.48 2.46
C TYR A 135 -8.61 -17.14 2.53
N ASP A 136 -9.01 -16.07 1.86
CA ASP A 136 -10.37 -15.54 1.74
C ASP A 136 -11.08 -15.99 0.45
N ALA A 137 -10.69 -17.13 -0.12
CA ALA A 137 -11.40 -17.69 -1.27
C ALA A 137 -12.84 -18.11 -0.96
N GLY A 138 -13.19 -18.24 0.32
CA GLY A 138 -14.53 -18.55 0.76
C GLY A 138 -14.87 -20.04 0.67
N ALA A 139 -15.91 -20.41 1.42
CA ALA A 139 -16.31 -21.80 1.62
C ALA A 139 -16.61 -22.53 0.30
N LEU A 140 -17.37 -21.88 -0.59
CA LEU A 140 -17.82 -22.48 -1.84
C LEU A 140 -16.66 -22.74 -2.80
N ARG A 141 -15.75 -21.78 -2.95
CA ARG A 141 -14.61 -21.93 -3.87
C ARG A 141 -13.65 -23.01 -3.37
N SER A 142 -13.38 -23.01 -2.06
CA SER A 142 -12.60 -24.07 -1.40
C SER A 142 -13.21 -25.44 -1.65
N PHE A 143 -14.53 -25.58 -1.46
CA PHE A 143 -15.23 -26.83 -1.72
C PHE A 143 -15.19 -27.28 -3.19
N GLN A 144 -15.29 -26.36 -4.14
CA GLN A 144 -15.21 -26.69 -5.56
C GLN A 144 -13.84 -27.28 -5.92
N VAL A 145 -12.76 -26.69 -5.43
CA VAL A 145 -11.40 -27.20 -5.65
C VAL A 145 -11.21 -28.55 -4.97
N PHE A 146 -11.70 -28.70 -3.74
CA PHE A 146 -11.72 -29.97 -3.02
C PHE A 146 -12.46 -31.05 -3.83
N ALA A 147 -13.67 -30.76 -4.30
CA ALA A 147 -14.49 -31.70 -5.05
C ALA A 147 -13.83 -32.12 -6.37
N ASP A 148 -13.19 -31.18 -7.07
CA ASP A 148 -12.45 -31.46 -8.30
C ASP A 148 -11.20 -32.31 -8.02
N ALA A 149 -10.54 -32.11 -6.88
CA ALA A 149 -9.43 -32.96 -6.44
C ALA A 149 -9.89 -34.39 -6.12
N VAL A 150 -11.01 -34.56 -5.40
CA VAL A 150 -11.62 -35.87 -5.15
C VAL A 150 -11.98 -36.56 -6.47
N ALA A 151 -12.60 -35.84 -7.40
CA ALA A 151 -12.99 -36.34 -8.72
C ALA A 151 -11.79 -36.80 -9.57
N SER A 152 -10.60 -36.22 -9.35
CA SER A 152 -9.38 -36.61 -10.05
C SER A 152 -8.82 -37.98 -9.60
N GLY A 153 -9.28 -38.48 -8.44
CA GLY A 153 -8.85 -39.75 -7.85
C GLY A 153 -7.53 -39.65 -7.05
N ALA A 154 -7.24 -40.69 -6.26
CA ALA A 154 -6.18 -40.67 -5.24
C ALA A 154 -4.77 -40.46 -5.82
N GLY A 155 -4.42 -41.10 -6.93
CA GLY A 155 -3.09 -40.97 -7.52
C GLY A 155 -2.78 -39.54 -8.01
N PRO A 156 -3.63 -38.93 -8.85
CA PRO A 156 -3.48 -37.53 -9.25
C PRO A 156 -3.56 -36.53 -8.09
N ALA A 157 -4.48 -36.73 -7.14
CA ALA A 157 -4.62 -35.87 -5.96
C ALA A 157 -3.33 -35.87 -5.11
N ALA A 158 -2.83 -37.04 -4.70
CA ALA A 158 -1.62 -37.14 -3.89
C ALA A 158 -0.39 -36.48 -4.55
N ARG A 159 -0.21 -36.64 -5.87
CA ARG A 159 0.89 -35.99 -6.61
C ARG A 159 0.76 -34.47 -6.65
N ARG A 160 -0.47 -33.95 -6.66
CA ARG A 160 -0.72 -32.50 -6.67
C ARG A 160 -0.56 -31.92 -5.27
N ALA A 161 -1.09 -32.59 -4.24
CA ALA A 161 -0.93 -32.21 -2.85
C ALA A 161 0.55 -32.10 -2.47
N ALA A 162 1.35 -33.16 -2.74
CA ALA A 162 2.79 -33.15 -2.49
C ALA A 162 3.53 -32.00 -3.19
N ARG A 163 3.18 -31.69 -4.45
CA ARG A 163 3.77 -30.56 -5.17
C ARG A 163 3.46 -29.22 -4.49
N LEU A 164 2.21 -29.00 -4.11
CA LEU A 164 1.78 -27.78 -3.45
C LEU A 164 2.45 -27.65 -2.08
N GLN A 165 2.58 -28.74 -1.34
CA GLN A 165 3.28 -28.77 -0.06
C GLN A 165 4.78 -28.48 -0.21
N ASP A 166 5.45 -29.02 -1.23
CA ASP A 166 6.85 -28.70 -1.54
C ASP A 166 7.04 -27.21 -1.92
N GLU A 167 6.07 -26.62 -2.62
CA GLU A 167 6.11 -25.23 -3.07
C GLU A 167 5.80 -24.24 -1.94
N TYR A 168 4.81 -24.55 -1.10
CA TYR A 168 4.18 -23.62 -0.16
C TYR A 168 4.32 -23.98 1.32
N GLY A 169 4.62 -25.24 1.65
CA GLY A 169 4.63 -25.74 3.03
C GLY A 169 5.73 -25.14 3.92
N ASP A 170 6.93 -24.93 3.37
CA ASP A 170 8.10 -24.42 4.12
C ASP A 170 8.45 -22.96 3.80
N SER A 171 7.96 -22.43 2.67
CA SER A 171 8.52 -21.21 2.08
C SER A 171 7.89 -19.93 2.64
N GLY A 172 6.75 -20.01 3.33
CA GLY A 172 5.95 -18.85 3.73
C GLY A 172 5.48 -17.98 2.54
N LYS A 173 5.77 -18.41 1.31
CA LYS A 173 5.38 -17.75 0.06
C LYS A 173 4.09 -18.38 -0.43
N GLY A 174 3.03 -18.33 0.37
CA GLY A 174 1.72 -18.84 -0.03
C GLY A 174 1.23 -18.24 -1.35
N VAL A 175 0.17 -18.83 -1.89
CA VAL A 175 -0.69 -18.15 -2.87
C VAL A 175 -1.00 -16.73 -2.36
N GLU A 176 -1.20 -15.79 -3.28
CA GLU A 176 -1.54 -14.39 -2.95
C GLU A 176 -2.58 -14.39 -1.81
N PRO A 177 -2.25 -13.79 -0.65
CA PRO A 177 -2.84 -14.21 0.61
C PRO A 177 -4.33 -13.88 0.71
N PHE A 178 -4.76 -12.84 -0.02
CA PHE A 178 -6.13 -12.33 0.01
C PHE A 178 -6.60 -11.90 -1.39
N TYR A 179 -7.91 -11.99 -1.65
CA TYR A 179 -8.59 -11.26 -2.71
C TYR A 179 -8.52 -9.74 -2.46
N LEU A 180 -8.83 -8.95 -3.50
CA LEU A 180 -8.77 -7.49 -3.39
C LEU A 180 -9.82 -6.98 -2.41
N ASP A 181 -9.38 -6.43 -1.28
CA ASP A 181 -10.30 -5.85 -0.30
C ASP A 181 -10.68 -4.38 -0.63
N ARG A 182 -11.46 -3.76 0.25
CA ARG A 182 -11.88 -2.36 0.10
C ARG A 182 -10.70 -1.38 0.16
N THR A 183 -9.68 -1.68 0.97
CA THR A 183 -8.47 -0.88 1.09
C THR A 183 -7.62 -0.98 -0.17
N ASP A 184 -7.50 -2.15 -0.78
CA ASP A 184 -6.86 -2.34 -2.07
C ASP A 184 -7.59 -1.60 -3.17
N ARG A 185 -8.93 -1.65 -3.18
CA ARG A 185 -9.73 -0.85 -4.10
C ARG A 185 -9.50 0.65 -3.93
N GLN A 186 -9.40 1.13 -2.70
CA GLN A 186 -9.07 2.53 -2.40
C GLN A 186 -7.67 2.89 -2.90
N ASN A 187 -6.67 2.02 -2.68
CA ASN A 187 -5.31 2.19 -3.18
C ASN A 187 -5.26 2.22 -4.72
N GLN A 188 -6.00 1.34 -5.39
CA GLN A 188 -6.15 1.33 -6.85
C GLN A 188 -6.79 2.63 -7.35
N GLY A 189 -7.85 3.09 -6.69
CA GLY A 189 -8.48 4.38 -6.98
C GLY A 189 -7.51 5.55 -6.82
N PHE A 190 -6.76 5.57 -5.71
CA PHE A 190 -5.75 6.57 -5.40
C PHE A 190 -4.64 6.63 -6.46
N VAL A 191 -4.03 5.49 -6.81
CA VAL A 191 -2.99 5.39 -7.84
C VAL A 191 -3.54 5.78 -9.21
N THR A 192 -4.75 5.35 -9.55
CA THR A 192 -5.42 5.74 -10.81
C THR A 192 -5.61 7.26 -10.87
N GLY A 193 -6.04 7.88 -9.76
CA GLY A 193 -6.15 9.33 -9.63
C GLY A 193 -4.80 10.03 -9.84
N ILE A 194 -3.73 9.53 -9.22
CA ILE A 194 -2.37 10.07 -9.39
C ILE A 194 -1.95 10.02 -10.86
N LEU A 195 -2.11 8.86 -11.52
CA LEU A 195 -1.69 8.68 -12.92
C LEU A 195 -2.50 9.56 -13.88
N LEU A 196 -3.81 9.69 -13.63
CA LEU A 196 -4.72 10.47 -14.46
C LEU A 196 -4.38 11.97 -14.47
N THR A 197 -3.87 12.54 -13.37
CA THR A 197 -3.46 13.96 -13.33
C THR A 197 -1.98 14.16 -13.59
N SER A 198 -1.10 13.32 -13.04
CA SER A 198 0.35 13.53 -13.12
C SER A 198 0.89 13.38 -14.54
N LEU A 199 0.43 12.38 -15.31
CA LEU A 199 0.94 12.13 -16.66
C LEU A 199 0.54 13.24 -17.66
N PRO A 200 -0.75 13.64 -17.78
CA PRO A 200 -1.14 14.70 -18.71
C PRO A 200 -0.58 16.07 -18.29
N SER A 201 -0.68 16.40 -16.99
CA SER A 201 -0.21 17.70 -16.47
C SER A 201 1.30 17.82 -16.54
N GLY A 202 2.05 16.78 -16.16
CA GLY A 202 3.50 16.74 -16.26
C GLY A 202 3.97 16.94 -17.70
N THR A 203 3.32 16.25 -18.66
CA THR A 203 3.61 16.39 -20.09
C THR A 203 3.38 17.83 -20.57
N LEU A 204 2.25 18.43 -20.22
CA LEU A 204 1.89 19.79 -20.61
C LEU A 204 2.84 20.83 -19.99
N LEU A 205 3.14 20.71 -18.70
CA LEU A 205 4.01 21.62 -17.95
C LEU A 205 5.45 21.57 -18.46
N VAL A 206 6.00 20.37 -18.72
CA VAL A 206 7.34 20.21 -19.29
C VAL A 206 7.39 20.78 -20.72
N ALA A 207 6.36 20.53 -21.54
CA ALA A 207 6.28 21.09 -22.90
C ALA A 207 6.23 22.62 -22.89
N LEU A 208 5.43 23.22 -22.00
CA LEU A 208 5.35 24.68 -21.79
C LEU A 208 6.70 25.24 -21.34
N TYR A 209 7.37 24.58 -20.39
CA TYR A 209 8.68 24.98 -19.87
C TYR A 209 9.75 25.01 -20.97
N VAL A 210 9.86 23.92 -21.73
CA VAL A 210 10.81 23.79 -22.85
C VAL A 210 10.53 24.83 -23.93
N ARG A 211 9.26 25.13 -24.22
CA ARG A 211 8.87 26.15 -25.20
C ARG A 211 9.19 27.56 -24.77
N ARG A 212 8.92 27.92 -23.50
CA ARG A 212 9.25 29.23 -22.94
C ARG A 212 10.75 29.52 -23.07
N ARG A 213 11.59 28.50 -22.89
CA ARG A 213 13.04 28.61 -23.14
C ARG A 213 13.42 28.79 -24.60
N ARG A 214 12.67 28.20 -25.53
CA ARG A 214 12.90 28.33 -26.98
C ARG A 214 12.27 29.59 -27.59
N GLY A 215 11.67 30.48 -26.79
CA GLY A 215 11.08 31.73 -27.25
C GLY A 215 9.77 31.59 -28.03
N ARG A 216 9.10 30.43 -27.99
CA ARG A 216 7.81 30.20 -28.65
C ARG A 216 6.66 30.46 -27.66
N ARG A 217 5.69 31.30 -28.04
CA ARG A 217 4.64 31.83 -27.15
C ARG A 217 3.33 31.02 -27.08
N TRP A 218 3.10 30.03 -27.95
CA TRP A 218 1.79 29.34 -28.07
C TRP A 218 1.90 27.82 -27.95
N VAL A 219 0.93 27.21 -27.26
CA VAL A 219 0.72 25.76 -27.25
C VAL A 219 0.17 25.36 -28.62
N ARG A 220 0.87 24.48 -29.34
CA ARG A 220 0.32 23.90 -30.56
C ARG A 220 -0.69 22.78 -30.19
N PRO A 221 -1.64 22.45 -31.08
CA PRO A 221 -2.59 21.37 -30.85
C PRO A 221 -1.99 19.98 -30.49
N PRO A 222 -0.81 19.53 -30.99
CA PRO A 222 -0.37 18.16 -30.73
C PRO A 222 -0.04 17.87 -29.27
N GLU A 223 0.40 18.85 -28.47
CA GLU A 223 0.70 18.58 -27.04
C GLU A 223 -0.58 18.41 -26.21
N ALA A 224 -1.62 19.19 -26.51
CA ALA A 224 -2.93 19.00 -25.88
C ALA A 224 -3.54 17.66 -26.30
N VAL A 225 -3.36 17.26 -27.56
CA VAL A 225 -3.77 15.93 -28.05
C VAL A 225 -3.03 14.81 -27.32
N VAL A 226 -1.72 14.89 -27.13
CA VAL A 226 -0.96 13.87 -26.39
C VAL A 226 -1.42 13.79 -24.93
N ALA A 227 -1.62 14.92 -24.25
CA ALA A 227 -2.13 14.93 -22.88
C ALA A 227 -3.53 14.31 -22.78
N ALA A 228 -4.42 14.63 -23.73
CA ALA A 228 -5.75 14.04 -23.81
C ALA A 228 -5.71 12.53 -24.11
N VAL A 229 -4.81 12.08 -25.00
CA VAL A 229 -4.60 10.66 -25.31
C VAL A 229 -4.10 9.90 -24.08
N LEU A 230 -3.16 10.47 -23.31
CA LEU A 230 -2.68 9.86 -22.07
C LEU A 230 -3.80 9.73 -21.03
N ALA A 231 -4.59 10.80 -20.83
CA ALA A 231 -5.74 10.75 -19.94
C ALA A 231 -6.78 9.70 -20.39
N GLY A 232 -7.09 9.68 -21.69
CA GLY A 232 -8.00 8.69 -22.28
C GLY A 232 -7.49 7.26 -22.15
N ALA A 233 -6.19 7.04 -22.32
CA ALA A 233 -5.56 5.73 -22.16
C ALA A 233 -5.64 5.22 -20.71
N VAL A 234 -5.39 6.09 -19.72
CA VAL A 234 -5.56 5.74 -18.30
C VAL A 234 -7.02 5.41 -17.99
N LEU A 235 -7.96 6.24 -18.44
CA LEU A 235 -9.41 6.00 -18.24
C LEU A 235 -9.90 4.69 -18.90
N ALA A 236 -9.34 4.32 -20.05
CA ALA A 236 -9.70 3.10 -20.75
C ALA A 236 -9.02 1.84 -20.16
N ALA A 237 -7.76 1.95 -19.74
CA ALA A 237 -6.99 0.82 -19.22
C ALA A 237 -7.32 0.49 -17.77
N ALA A 238 -7.61 1.49 -16.93
CA ALA A 238 -7.80 1.27 -15.50
C ALA A 238 -8.96 0.28 -15.18
N PRO A 239 -10.14 0.36 -15.83
CA PRO A 239 -11.20 -0.63 -15.63
C PRO A 239 -10.91 -2.02 -16.19
N LEU A 240 -9.93 -2.16 -17.10
CA LEU A 240 -9.52 -3.45 -17.65
C LEU A 240 -8.48 -4.16 -16.76
N VAL A 241 -7.67 -3.39 -16.03
CA VAL A 241 -6.66 -3.91 -15.10
C VAL A 241 -7.23 -4.11 -13.70
N CYS A 242 -8.16 -3.25 -13.28
CA CYS A 242 -8.82 -3.28 -11.97
C CYS A 242 -10.30 -3.66 -12.09
N ASP A 243 -10.62 -4.65 -12.93
CA ASP A 243 -11.98 -5.01 -13.35
C ASP A 243 -12.82 -5.70 -12.26
N GLN A 244 -12.17 -6.23 -11.23
CA GLN A 244 -12.83 -6.86 -10.10
C GLN A 244 -13.83 -5.88 -9.46
N LYS A 245 -15.01 -6.33 -9.07
CA LYS A 245 -16.05 -5.49 -8.44
C LYS A 245 -16.54 -6.05 -7.11
N LEU A 246 -16.05 -7.22 -6.75
CA LEU A 246 -16.34 -7.95 -5.54
C LEU A 246 -15.01 -8.15 -4.82
N ASP A 247 -15.07 -8.14 -3.50
CA ASP A 247 -13.96 -8.45 -2.59
C ASP A 247 -13.76 -9.95 -2.41
N GLY A 248 -14.65 -10.79 -2.95
CA GLY A 248 -14.48 -12.23 -3.02
C GLY A 248 -15.30 -12.88 -4.13
N PRO A 249 -15.15 -14.20 -4.34
CA PRO A 249 -15.96 -14.97 -5.29
C PRO A 249 -17.37 -15.29 -4.78
N GLU A 250 -17.70 -14.90 -3.54
CA GLU A 250 -18.93 -15.29 -2.86
C GLU A 250 -20.17 -14.57 -3.39
N GLN A 251 -21.31 -15.22 -3.21
CA GLN A 251 -22.59 -14.69 -3.63
C GLN A 251 -23.11 -13.72 -2.57
N ALA A 252 -23.54 -12.53 -2.98
CA ALA A 252 -24.16 -11.59 -2.05
C ALA A 252 -25.45 -12.17 -1.44
N PRO A 253 -25.69 -11.99 -0.12
CA PRO A 253 -26.88 -12.48 0.54
C PRO A 253 -28.17 -11.88 0.00
N THR A 254 -29.21 -12.71 -0.07
CA THR A 254 -30.57 -12.22 -0.29
C THR A 254 -31.22 -11.80 1.03
N GLN A 255 -32.28 -10.99 0.96
CA GLN A 255 -33.07 -10.65 2.16
C GLN A 255 -33.67 -11.89 2.85
N ALA A 256 -33.96 -12.95 2.08
CA ALA A 256 -34.43 -14.20 2.64
C ALA A 256 -33.32 -14.94 3.41
N ASP A 257 -32.07 -14.89 2.93
CA ASP A 257 -30.93 -15.47 3.64
C ASP A 257 -30.72 -14.79 4.99
N LEU A 258 -30.75 -13.45 5.00
CA LEU A 258 -30.59 -12.63 6.20
C LEU A 258 -31.77 -12.75 7.19
N GLY A 259 -32.96 -13.08 6.70
CA GLY A 259 -34.14 -13.29 7.54
C GLY A 259 -34.26 -14.70 8.12
N ALA A 260 -33.57 -15.69 7.53
CA ALA A 260 -33.84 -17.10 7.81
C ALA A 260 -33.63 -17.50 9.29
N ARG A 261 -32.54 -17.03 9.91
CA ARG A 261 -32.26 -17.30 11.33
C ARG A 261 -33.27 -16.62 12.24
N LEU A 262 -33.53 -15.32 12.03
CA LEU A 262 -34.57 -14.58 12.75
C LEU A 262 -35.95 -15.26 12.64
N ASP A 263 -36.33 -15.71 11.44
CA ASP A 263 -37.60 -16.42 11.21
C ASP A 263 -37.66 -17.74 11.97
N ARG A 264 -36.57 -18.52 11.99
CA ARG A 264 -36.48 -19.77 12.75
C ARG A 264 -36.58 -19.53 14.26
N VAL A 265 -35.80 -18.58 14.79
CA VAL A 265 -35.78 -18.25 16.22
C VAL A 265 -37.14 -17.71 16.65
N ALA A 266 -37.73 -16.80 15.86
CA ALA A 266 -39.08 -16.30 16.10
C ALA A 266 -40.12 -17.42 16.06
N ALA A 267 -40.05 -18.36 15.11
CA ALA A 267 -40.95 -19.51 15.08
C ALA A 267 -40.84 -20.35 16.37
N GLY A 268 -39.63 -20.61 16.86
CA GLY A 268 -39.41 -21.28 18.14
C GLY A 268 -40.01 -20.52 19.34
N LEU A 269 -39.75 -19.20 19.41
CA LEU A 269 -40.24 -18.32 20.47
C LEU A 269 -41.76 -18.07 20.45
N ARG A 270 -42.45 -18.38 19.35
CA ARG A 270 -43.93 -18.43 19.32
C ARG A 270 -44.48 -19.62 20.10
N HIS A 271 -43.70 -20.70 20.20
CA HIS A 271 -44.12 -21.94 20.86
C HIS A 271 -43.61 -22.05 22.30
N ALA A 272 -42.42 -21.52 22.60
CA ALA A 272 -41.82 -21.53 23.93
C ALA A 272 -41.32 -20.13 24.33
N ALA A 273 -41.09 -19.91 25.63
CA ALA A 273 -40.50 -18.65 26.09
C ALA A 273 -38.97 -18.64 25.89
N VAL A 274 -38.35 -19.82 25.92
CA VAL A 274 -36.93 -20.02 25.66
C VAL A 274 -36.74 -20.77 24.34
N TYR A 275 -35.88 -20.25 23.48
CA TYR A 275 -35.38 -20.92 22.28
C TYR A 275 -33.89 -21.17 22.46
N SER A 276 -33.45 -22.41 22.25
CA SER A 276 -32.02 -22.76 22.19
C SER A 276 -31.70 -23.27 20.79
N ASP A 277 -30.65 -22.72 20.18
CA ASP A 277 -30.28 -23.09 18.83
C ASP A 277 -29.82 -24.56 18.77
N PRO A 278 -30.49 -25.42 17.99
CA PRO A 278 -30.05 -26.80 17.81
C PRO A 278 -28.70 -26.94 17.09
N GLU A 279 -28.23 -25.89 16.41
CA GLU A 279 -26.94 -25.86 15.72
C GLU A 279 -25.78 -25.44 16.62
N SER A 280 -26.04 -25.01 17.85
CA SER A 280 -25.01 -24.52 18.77
C SER A 280 -24.74 -25.47 19.92
N PRO A 281 -23.61 -25.30 20.65
CA PRO A 281 -23.37 -26.03 21.89
C PRO A 281 -24.57 -25.92 22.83
N GLN A 282 -25.01 -27.08 23.34
CA GLN A 282 -26.16 -27.15 24.24
C GLN A 282 -25.73 -26.78 25.66
N VAL A 283 -25.86 -25.50 26.01
CA VAL A 283 -25.49 -24.94 27.32
C VAL A 283 -26.61 -25.05 28.38
N LEU A 284 -27.82 -25.44 27.97
CA LEU A 284 -28.95 -25.71 28.85
C LEU A 284 -29.37 -27.17 28.70
N ASP A 285 -29.42 -27.90 29.82
CA ASP A 285 -30.05 -29.21 29.84
C ASP A 285 -31.57 -29.10 29.98
N ALA A 286 -32.27 -30.23 29.87
CA ALA A 286 -33.73 -30.26 29.94
C ALA A 286 -34.28 -29.76 31.30
N ALA A 287 -33.51 -29.92 32.39
CA ALA A 287 -33.93 -29.49 33.72
C ALA A 287 -33.78 -27.97 33.88
N GLY A 288 -32.67 -27.40 33.42
CA GLY A 288 -32.41 -25.96 33.38
C GLY A 288 -33.41 -25.24 32.48
N LEU A 289 -33.73 -25.81 31.31
CA LEU A 289 -34.77 -25.25 30.43
C LEU A 289 -36.14 -25.19 31.12
N ALA A 290 -36.54 -26.29 31.77
CA ALA A 290 -37.82 -26.35 32.49
C ALA A 290 -37.87 -25.39 33.69
N GLU A 291 -36.77 -25.20 34.41
CA GLU A 291 -36.69 -24.23 35.51
C GLU A 291 -36.77 -22.79 35.00
N LEU A 292 -36.03 -22.47 33.94
CA LEU A 292 -36.05 -21.14 33.33
C LEU A 292 -37.45 -20.80 32.79
N ASP A 293 -38.12 -21.73 32.12
CA ASP A 293 -39.51 -21.56 31.66
C ASP A 293 -40.47 -21.28 32.82
N ARG A 294 -40.31 -21.98 33.96
CA ARG A 294 -41.11 -21.71 35.18
C ARG A 294 -40.89 -20.29 35.70
N ARG A 295 -39.65 -19.83 35.73
CA ARG A 295 -39.30 -18.47 36.20
C ARG A 295 -39.83 -17.39 35.29
N ILE A 296 -39.72 -17.59 33.97
CA ILE A 296 -40.28 -16.67 32.98
C ILE A 296 -41.79 -16.60 33.12
N ALA A 297 -42.48 -17.74 33.28
CA ALA A 297 -43.93 -17.76 33.48
C ALA A 297 -44.38 -17.06 34.77
N ALA A 298 -43.51 -16.98 35.79
CA ALA A 298 -43.78 -16.29 37.06
C ALA A 298 -43.51 -14.77 37.00
N TYR A 299 -42.84 -14.27 35.96
CA TYR A 299 -42.50 -12.86 35.82
C TYR A 299 -43.73 -12.04 35.39
N THR A 300 -44.15 -11.10 36.24
CA THR A 300 -45.41 -10.35 36.07
C THR A 300 -45.34 -9.02 35.32
N PRO A 301 -44.20 -8.31 35.22
CA PRO A 301 -44.14 -7.04 34.47
C PRO A 301 -44.48 -7.17 32.97
N GLY A 302 -44.21 -8.33 32.36
CA GLY A 302 -44.51 -8.58 30.94
C GLY A 302 -43.97 -9.93 30.46
N PRO A 303 -44.19 -10.31 29.20
CA PRO A 303 -43.59 -11.51 28.65
C PRO A 303 -42.08 -11.35 28.51
N VAL A 304 -41.33 -12.40 28.88
CA VAL A 304 -39.89 -12.52 28.63
C VAL A 304 -39.67 -13.56 27.54
N LYS A 305 -38.80 -13.26 26.59
CA LYS A 305 -38.39 -14.15 25.51
C LYS A 305 -36.88 -14.31 25.56
N VAL A 306 -36.38 -15.54 25.61
CA VAL A 306 -34.95 -15.83 25.71
C VAL A 306 -34.50 -16.60 24.48
N ALA A 307 -33.57 -16.03 23.72
CA ALA A 307 -32.92 -16.67 22.59
C ALA A 307 -31.48 -17.02 22.98
N VAL A 308 -31.18 -18.31 23.11
CA VAL A 308 -29.83 -18.84 23.32
C VAL A 308 -29.24 -19.18 21.95
N VAL A 309 -28.59 -18.20 21.34
CA VAL A 309 -28.13 -18.21 19.95
C VAL A 309 -26.77 -17.48 19.83
N PRO A 310 -25.82 -17.97 19.01
CA PRO A 310 -24.49 -17.37 18.88
C PRO A 310 -24.55 -16.05 18.12
N GLN A 311 -23.83 -15.02 18.54
CA GLN A 311 -23.81 -13.70 17.90
C GLN A 311 -22.49 -13.56 17.15
N LEU A 312 -22.54 -13.65 15.82
CA LEU A 312 -21.35 -13.70 14.98
C LEU A 312 -21.28 -12.46 14.10
N SER A 313 -20.08 -11.98 13.78
CA SER A 313 -19.89 -10.87 12.82
C SER A 313 -20.54 -11.13 11.46
N ASP A 314 -20.71 -12.40 11.12
CA ASP A 314 -21.17 -12.89 9.82
C ASP A 314 -22.68 -13.18 9.82
N ASP A 315 -23.33 -12.94 10.96
CA ASP A 315 -24.76 -13.14 11.15
C ASP A 315 -25.60 -11.97 10.61
N GLU A 316 -26.92 -12.11 10.61
CA GLU A 316 -27.85 -11.10 10.10
C GLU A 316 -27.71 -9.73 10.79
N SER A 317 -27.30 -9.73 12.05
CA SER A 317 -27.05 -8.57 12.90
C SER A 317 -25.62 -8.03 12.80
N ALA A 318 -24.72 -8.73 12.13
CA ALA A 318 -23.28 -8.49 12.17
C ALA A 318 -22.73 -8.49 13.62
N GLY A 319 -23.26 -9.38 14.46
CA GLY A 319 -22.90 -9.52 15.87
C GLY A 319 -23.57 -8.52 16.81
N ASP A 320 -24.40 -7.59 16.30
CA ASP A 320 -25.14 -6.63 17.13
C ASP A 320 -26.42 -7.27 17.73
N GLN A 321 -26.35 -7.57 19.02
CA GLN A 321 -27.43 -8.25 19.74
C GLN A 321 -28.70 -7.39 19.84
N GLN A 322 -28.58 -6.07 19.80
CA GLN A 322 -29.72 -5.14 19.80
C GLN A 322 -30.45 -5.18 18.46
N VAL A 323 -29.69 -5.21 17.35
CA VAL A 323 -30.26 -5.37 16.00
C VAL A 323 -31.00 -6.70 15.89
N PHE A 324 -30.41 -7.78 16.41
CA PHE A 324 -31.05 -9.10 16.46
C PHE A 324 -32.34 -9.08 17.29
N ALA A 325 -32.29 -8.58 18.54
CA ALA A 325 -33.45 -8.49 19.42
C ALA A 325 -34.57 -7.62 18.83
N SER A 326 -34.23 -6.49 18.20
CA SER A 326 -35.17 -5.62 17.49
C SER A 326 -35.80 -6.32 16.27
N GLY A 327 -35.04 -7.19 15.59
CA GLY A 327 -35.55 -8.07 14.55
C GLY A 327 -36.61 -9.04 15.07
N LEU A 328 -36.30 -9.74 16.18
CA LEU A 328 -37.23 -10.66 16.83
C LEU A 328 -38.50 -9.95 17.32
N HIS A 329 -38.36 -8.78 17.94
CA HIS A 329 -39.50 -7.98 18.40
C HIS A 329 -40.47 -7.66 17.27
N ARG A 330 -39.97 -7.26 16.09
CA ARG A 330 -40.81 -7.00 14.90
C ARG A 330 -41.53 -8.25 14.39
N LEU A 331 -40.88 -9.42 14.41
CA LEU A 331 -41.43 -10.67 13.89
C LEU A 331 -42.43 -11.35 14.84
N LEU A 332 -42.21 -11.20 16.15
CA LEU A 332 -43.09 -11.75 17.19
C LEU A 332 -44.25 -10.81 17.49
N GLY A 333 -44.01 -9.50 17.39
CA GLY A 333 -44.97 -8.46 17.76
C GLY A 333 -45.24 -8.41 19.26
N GLY A 334 -45.74 -7.26 19.71
CA GLY A 334 -46.14 -7.07 21.10
C GLY A 334 -44.99 -6.68 22.03
N LYS A 335 -45.38 -6.14 23.18
CA LYS A 335 -44.46 -5.63 24.20
C LYS A 335 -43.83 -6.79 24.98
N GLY A 336 -42.55 -6.68 25.34
CA GLY A 336 -41.86 -7.71 26.10
C GLY A 336 -40.38 -7.41 26.33
N ILE A 337 -39.75 -8.23 27.17
CA ILE A 337 -38.31 -8.22 27.39
C ILE A 337 -37.68 -9.36 26.56
N TYR A 338 -36.64 -9.03 25.81
CA TYR A 338 -35.94 -9.94 24.91
C TYR A 338 -34.52 -10.12 25.43
N VAL A 339 -34.21 -11.35 25.81
CA VAL A 339 -32.88 -11.76 26.28
C VAL A 339 -32.18 -12.49 25.15
N VAL A 340 -31.00 -12.02 24.78
CA VAL A 340 -30.11 -12.67 23.81
C VAL A 340 -28.92 -13.21 24.58
N ALA A 341 -28.76 -14.54 24.58
CA ALA A 341 -27.70 -15.23 25.29
C ALA A 341 -26.81 -15.95 24.28
N ASP A 342 -25.54 -15.58 24.23
CA ASP A 342 -24.55 -16.18 23.35
C ASP A 342 -23.94 -17.42 24.01
N PRO A 343 -24.19 -18.65 23.50
CA PRO A 343 -23.64 -19.87 24.07
C PRO A 343 -22.13 -20.07 23.78
N LEU A 344 -21.53 -19.28 22.90
CA LEU A 344 -20.11 -19.37 22.51
C LEU A 344 -19.23 -18.40 23.30
N GLU A 345 -19.69 -17.16 23.45
CA GLU A 345 -18.96 -16.13 24.22
C GLU A 345 -19.41 -16.06 25.69
N GLY A 346 -20.57 -16.64 26.00
CA GLY A 346 -21.19 -16.53 27.31
C GLY A 346 -21.78 -15.16 27.59
N ALA A 347 -21.97 -14.31 26.58
CA ALA A 347 -22.55 -12.98 26.74
C ALA A 347 -24.08 -13.06 26.93
N ILE A 348 -24.66 -12.22 27.79
CA ILE A 348 -26.11 -12.09 27.98
C ILE A 348 -26.49 -10.61 27.87
N HIS A 349 -27.38 -10.30 26.93
CA HIS A 349 -27.91 -8.96 26.70
C HIS A 349 -29.43 -8.95 26.87
N VAL A 350 -29.96 -7.86 27.42
CA VAL A 350 -31.38 -7.73 27.74
C VAL A 350 -31.92 -6.44 27.14
N TYR A 351 -33.00 -6.55 26.37
CA TYR A 351 -33.63 -5.43 25.69
C TYR A 351 -35.11 -5.34 26.06
N ASP A 352 -35.54 -4.17 26.50
CA ASP A 352 -36.94 -3.87 26.74
C ASP A 352 -37.58 -3.25 25.49
N PHE A 353 -38.73 -3.80 25.06
CA PHE A 353 -39.57 -3.25 24.01
C PHE A 353 -40.97 -2.96 24.55
N GLY A 354 -41.08 -1.98 25.45
CA GLY A 354 -42.35 -1.38 25.86
C GLY A 354 -42.93 -1.88 27.19
N ILE A 355 -42.14 -2.54 28.03
CA ILE A 355 -42.48 -2.91 29.42
C ILE A 355 -42.05 -1.77 30.36
N PRO A 356 -42.86 -1.42 31.38
CA PRO A 356 -42.52 -0.32 32.29
C PRO A 356 -41.46 -0.75 33.31
N VAL A 357 -40.23 -1.01 32.86
CA VAL A 357 -39.05 -1.35 33.67
C VAL A 357 -37.91 -0.42 33.30
N ASP A 358 -37.01 -0.14 34.26
CA ASP A 358 -35.83 0.68 34.03
C ASP A 358 -34.91 0.05 32.98
N ALA A 359 -35.08 0.47 31.73
CA ALA A 359 -34.33 -0.05 30.59
C ALA A 359 -32.83 0.20 30.75
N ALA A 360 -32.41 1.31 31.37
CA ALA A 360 -31.00 1.60 31.59
C ALA A 360 -30.35 0.57 32.52
N MET A 361 -31.08 0.09 33.54
CA MET A 361 -30.59 -0.99 34.39
C MET A 361 -30.45 -2.34 33.67
N LEU A 362 -31.28 -2.60 32.66
CA LEU A 362 -31.23 -3.84 31.90
C LEU A 362 -30.19 -3.81 30.77
N THR A 363 -29.96 -2.66 30.14
CA THR A 363 -29.07 -2.53 28.98
C THR A 363 -27.68 -1.98 29.32
N LEU A 364 -27.57 -1.04 30.26
CA LEU A 364 -26.33 -0.31 30.56
C LEU A 364 -25.73 -0.70 31.91
N ASP A 365 -26.56 -0.93 32.93
CA ASP A 365 -26.12 -1.25 34.29
C ASP A 365 -26.37 -2.72 34.68
N LEU A 366 -26.47 -3.61 33.69
CA LEU A 366 -26.58 -5.05 33.95
C LEU A 366 -25.29 -5.51 34.65
N PRO A 367 -25.37 -6.14 35.84
CA PRO A 367 -24.18 -6.57 36.55
C PRO A 367 -23.28 -7.45 35.67
N ASP A 368 -22.00 -7.13 35.64
CA ASP A 368 -20.96 -7.83 34.88
C ASP A 368 -21.00 -9.36 35.03
N ALA A 369 -21.23 -9.87 36.26
CA ALA A 369 -21.37 -11.31 36.52
C ALA A 369 -22.58 -11.98 35.84
N LEU A 370 -23.60 -11.20 35.48
CA LEU A 370 -24.74 -11.63 34.69
C LEU A 370 -24.48 -11.44 33.19
N ALA A 371 -23.84 -10.33 32.79
CA ALA A 371 -23.59 -10.00 31.40
C ALA A 371 -22.49 -10.89 30.76
N TYR A 372 -21.43 -11.21 31.49
CA TYR A 372 -20.27 -11.96 30.98
C TYR A 372 -19.79 -13.06 31.93
N ASP A 373 -19.11 -14.08 31.39
CA ASP A 373 -18.39 -15.07 32.20
C ASP A 373 -16.99 -14.52 32.53
N HIS A 374 -16.81 -14.01 33.76
CA HIS A 374 -15.55 -13.38 34.18
C HIS A 374 -14.50 -14.36 34.74
N ASP A 375 -14.73 -15.67 34.69
CA ASP A 375 -13.75 -16.61 35.19
C ASP A 375 -12.51 -16.69 34.28
N THR A 376 -11.34 -16.70 34.90
CA THR A 376 -10.04 -16.83 34.21
C THR A 376 -9.90 -18.14 33.41
N ALA A 377 -10.76 -19.11 33.71
CA ALA A 377 -10.97 -20.34 32.96
C ALA A 377 -12.49 -20.53 32.83
N PRO A 378 -13.14 -19.94 31.80
CA PRO A 378 -14.58 -20.00 31.65
C PRO A 378 -15.03 -21.46 31.56
N ALA A 379 -16.18 -21.76 32.18
CA ALA A 379 -16.77 -23.08 32.07
C ALA A 379 -17.20 -23.34 30.63
N VAL A 380 -17.19 -24.60 30.19
CA VAL A 380 -17.58 -24.97 28.81
C VAL A 380 -19.02 -24.55 28.47
N ASP A 381 -19.88 -24.46 29.49
CA ASP A 381 -21.27 -24.01 29.38
C ASP A 381 -21.48 -22.55 29.80
N HIS A 382 -20.41 -21.83 30.12
CA HIS A 382 -20.40 -20.46 30.67
C HIS A 382 -21.31 -20.28 31.90
N ARG A 383 -21.68 -21.39 32.58
CA ARG A 383 -22.73 -21.44 33.62
C ARG A 383 -24.01 -20.74 33.17
N MET A 384 -24.34 -20.84 31.88
CA MET A 384 -25.42 -20.07 31.25
C MET A 384 -26.76 -20.26 31.97
N GLY A 385 -27.12 -21.49 32.33
CA GLY A 385 -28.36 -21.78 33.06
C GLY A 385 -28.45 -21.05 34.39
N GLN A 386 -27.39 -21.08 35.20
CA GLN A 386 -27.35 -20.37 36.49
C GLN A 386 -27.45 -18.85 36.29
N ARG A 387 -26.73 -18.30 35.31
CA ARG A 387 -26.72 -16.85 35.05
C ARG A 387 -28.06 -16.35 34.52
N LEU A 388 -28.76 -17.14 33.70
CA LEU A 388 -30.13 -16.83 33.27
C LEU A 388 -31.11 -16.90 34.45
N ASP A 389 -30.95 -17.85 35.36
CA ASP A 389 -31.74 -17.93 36.60
C ASP A 389 -31.53 -16.72 37.51
N ASP A 390 -30.28 -16.30 37.68
CA ASP A 390 -29.90 -15.12 38.45
C ASP A 390 -30.36 -13.82 37.78
N LEU A 391 -30.34 -13.77 36.45
CA LEU A 391 -30.91 -12.68 35.66
C LEU A 391 -32.41 -12.53 35.95
N MET A 392 -33.18 -13.62 35.94
CA MET A 392 -34.61 -13.55 36.27
C MET A 392 -34.85 -13.01 37.69
N ALA A 393 -33.99 -13.39 38.65
CA ALA A 393 -34.05 -12.89 40.02
C ALA A 393 -33.63 -11.40 40.13
N TYR A 394 -32.72 -10.94 39.28
CA TYR A 394 -32.33 -9.53 39.16
C TYR A 394 -33.45 -8.71 38.54
N MET A 395 -34.03 -9.15 37.41
CA MET A 395 -35.13 -8.48 36.70
C MET A 395 -36.36 -8.28 37.60
N ALA A 396 -36.63 -9.20 38.53
CA ALA A 396 -37.71 -9.06 39.51
C ALA A 396 -37.52 -7.89 40.50
N LYS A 397 -36.30 -7.36 40.62
CA LYS A 397 -35.95 -6.25 41.52
C LYS A 397 -35.79 -4.91 40.78
N VAL A 398 -35.79 -4.92 39.45
CA VAL A 398 -35.61 -3.71 38.64
C VAL A 398 -36.80 -2.77 38.86
N PRO A 399 -36.56 -1.47 39.18
CA PRO A 399 -37.62 -0.49 39.35
C PRO A 399 -38.46 -0.35 38.09
N HIS A 400 -39.71 0.08 38.28
CA HIS A 400 -40.57 0.43 37.14
C HIS A 400 -40.23 1.85 36.67
N SER A 401 -40.09 2.03 35.36
CA SER A 401 -39.92 3.34 34.73
C SER A 401 -40.88 3.50 33.55
N GLU A 402 -40.92 4.71 32.97
CA GLU A 402 -41.55 4.86 31.67
C GLU A 402 -40.80 4.03 30.62
N PRO A 403 -41.50 3.40 29.67
CA PRO A 403 -40.85 2.62 28.62
C PRO A 403 -39.92 3.51 27.79
N ALA A 404 -38.76 2.97 27.43
CA ALA A 404 -37.87 3.65 26.49
C ALA A 404 -38.55 3.78 25.11
N PRO A 405 -38.38 4.91 24.40
CA PRO A 405 -38.78 4.98 23.00
C PRO A 405 -37.93 4.01 22.17
N ASP A 406 -38.54 3.44 21.13
CA ASP A 406 -37.82 2.59 20.18
C ASP A 406 -36.62 3.37 19.60
N GLY A 407 -35.44 2.73 19.64
CA GLY A 407 -34.24 3.27 19.03
C GLY A 407 -34.33 3.33 17.49
N PRO A 408 -33.49 4.13 16.83
CA PRO A 408 -33.39 4.12 15.37
C PRO A 408 -33.02 2.72 14.83
N ASP A 409 -33.54 2.38 13.65
CA ASP A 409 -33.23 1.11 12.97
C ASP A 409 -31.86 1.20 12.30
N ASP A 410 -30.79 1.05 13.07
CA ASP A 410 -29.40 1.13 12.61
C ASP A 410 -28.90 -0.20 12.02
N ARG A 411 -29.76 -0.91 11.27
CA ARG A 411 -29.37 -2.14 10.58
C ARG A 411 -28.28 -1.85 9.54
N PRO A 412 -27.11 -2.49 9.61
CA PRO A 412 -26.10 -2.37 8.57
C PRO A 412 -26.63 -2.95 7.26
N ASP A 413 -26.53 -2.23 6.13
CA ASP A 413 -26.91 -2.76 4.81
C ASP A 413 -26.00 -3.97 4.46
N PRO A 414 -26.55 -5.20 4.44
CA PRO A 414 -25.76 -6.40 4.24
C PRO A 414 -25.29 -6.58 2.79
N VAL A 415 -25.89 -5.89 1.82
CA VAL A 415 -25.49 -5.95 0.40
C VAL A 415 -24.30 -5.03 0.10
N ALA A 416 -24.03 -4.06 0.98
CA ALA A 416 -22.96 -3.08 0.80
C ALA A 416 -21.56 -3.63 1.17
N GLY A 417 -21.49 -4.74 1.93
CA GLY A 417 -20.23 -5.39 2.32
C GLY A 417 -19.46 -5.94 1.12
N HIS A 418 -20.08 -6.85 0.37
CA HIS A 418 -19.46 -7.64 -0.71
C HIS A 418 -19.17 -6.92 -2.03
N ARG A 419 -19.39 -5.60 -2.08
CA ARG A 419 -19.20 -4.80 -3.31
C ARG A 419 -18.07 -3.81 -3.10
N LEU A 420 -17.00 -4.03 -3.84
CA LEU A 420 -15.92 -3.06 -3.91
C LEU A 420 -16.47 -1.73 -4.45
N PRO A 421 -16.11 -0.59 -3.83
CA PRO A 421 -16.51 0.70 -4.33
C PRO A 421 -16.01 0.88 -5.77
N PRO A 422 -16.73 1.66 -6.60
CA PRO A 422 -16.28 1.95 -7.96
C PRO A 422 -14.85 2.52 -7.96
N LEU A 423 -14.04 2.16 -8.97
CA LEU A 423 -12.65 2.59 -9.08
C LEU A 423 -12.47 4.13 -9.02
N PHE A 424 -13.47 4.88 -9.48
CA PHE A 424 -13.48 6.35 -9.51
C PHE A 424 -14.22 6.97 -8.31
N HIS A 425 -14.24 6.29 -7.17
CA HIS A 425 -14.86 6.74 -5.92
C HIS A 425 -13.85 6.81 -4.77
N GLY A 426 -14.23 7.41 -3.63
CA GLY A 426 -13.37 7.51 -2.44
C GLY A 426 -12.02 8.18 -2.72
N ASP A 427 -10.94 7.44 -2.47
CA ASP A 427 -9.55 7.93 -2.53
C ASP A 427 -9.04 8.26 -3.93
N PHE A 428 -9.83 7.98 -4.97
CA PHE A 428 -9.60 8.52 -6.30
C PHE A 428 -9.41 10.04 -6.31
N TRP A 429 -10.24 10.79 -5.55
CA TRP A 429 -10.19 12.25 -5.51
C TRP A 429 -8.92 12.80 -4.84
N PRO A 430 -8.53 12.35 -3.63
CA PRO A 430 -7.20 12.61 -3.07
C PRO A 430 -6.06 12.28 -4.06
N GLY A 431 -6.16 11.15 -4.77
CA GLY A 431 -5.18 10.73 -5.78
C GLY A 431 -4.99 11.78 -6.89
N LEU A 432 -6.08 12.34 -7.43
CA LEU A 432 -6.02 13.41 -8.43
C LEU A 432 -5.22 14.62 -7.92
N PHE A 433 -5.47 15.04 -6.68
CA PHE A 433 -4.79 16.18 -6.05
C PHE A 433 -3.29 15.91 -5.87
N VAL A 434 -2.93 14.73 -5.36
CA VAL A 434 -1.53 14.31 -5.21
C VAL A 434 -0.81 14.25 -6.56
N GLY A 435 -1.47 13.72 -7.59
CA GLY A 435 -0.89 13.68 -8.94
C GLY A 435 -0.65 15.07 -9.53
N ALA A 436 -1.49 16.06 -9.23
CA ALA A 436 -1.27 17.45 -9.63
C ALA A 436 -0.05 18.07 -8.90
N LEU A 437 0.11 17.79 -7.61
CA LEU A 437 1.29 18.22 -6.84
C LEU A 437 2.58 17.58 -7.39
N LEU A 438 2.55 16.28 -7.72
CA LEU A 438 3.68 15.57 -8.33
C LEU A 438 4.06 16.15 -9.68
N ALA A 439 3.08 16.51 -10.53
CA ALA A 439 3.35 17.20 -11.79
C ALA A 439 4.03 18.57 -11.57
N GLY A 440 3.57 19.33 -10.58
CA GLY A 440 4.19 20.59 -10.17
C GLY A 440 5.62 20.43 -9.66
N LEU A 441 5.88 19.40 -8.85
CA LEU A 441 7.21 19.06 -8.36
C LEU A 441 8.15 18.68 -9.50
N LEU A 442 7.69 17.82 -10.43
CA LEU A 442 8.46 17.42 -11.61
C LEU A 442 8.83 18.63 -12.47
N LEU A 443 7.90 19.57 -12.66
CA LEU A 443 8.17 20.85 -13.32
C LEU A 443 9.25 21.65 -12.56
N GLY A 444 9.12 21.76 -11.24
CA GLY A 444 10.08 22.46 -10.38
C GLY A 444 11.50 21.90 -10.50
N VAL A 445 11.65 20.57 -10.42
CA VAL A 445 12.93 19.86 -10.60
C VAL A 445 13.48 20.10 -11.99
N THR A 446 12.65 19.96 -13.04
CA THR A 446 13.05 20.20 -14.43
C THR A 446 13.53 21.65 -14.62
N ALA A 447 12.83 22.61 -14.02
CA ALA A 447 13.19 24.02 -14.07
C ALA A 447 14.50 24.32 -13.32
N ALA A 448 14.72 23.69 -12.18
CA ALA A 448 15.95 23.81 -11.38
C ALA A 448 17.16 23.25 -12.15
N VAL A 449 17.09 22.00 -12.63
CA VAL A 449 18.19 21.32 -13.35
C VAL A 449 18.57 22.07 -14.62
N THR A 450 17.58 22.46 -15.42
CA THR A 450 17.86 23.20 -16.65
C THR A 450 18.33 24.63 -16.33
N GLY A 451 17.86 25.23 -15.21
CA GLY A 451 18.25 26.54 -14.69
C GLY A 451 19.73 26.59 -14.32
N THR A 452 20.18 25.63 -13.54
CA THR A 452 21.58 25.45 -13.14
C THR A 452 22.46 25.18 -14.36
N ALA A 453 22.05 24.29 -15.28
CA ALA A 453 22.77 24.03 -16.52
C ALA A 453 22.96 25.30 -17.39
N ALA A 454 21.89 26.11 -17.54
CA ALA A 454 21.99 27.37 -18.27
C ALA A 454 22.83 28.44 -17.56
N ALA A 455 22.83 28.48 -16.23
CA ALA A 455 23.70 29.35 -15.45
C ALA A 455 25.19 28.96 -15.62
N LEU A 456 25.49 27.66 -15.55
CA LEU A 456 26.84 27.13 -15.79
C LEU A 456 27.32 27.40 -17.22
N ALA A 457 26.47 27.17 -18.23
CA ALA A 457 26.79 27.47 -19.62
C ALA A 457 27.06 28.98 -19.84
N ARG A 458 26.28 29.86 -19.21
CA ARG A 458 26.51 31.32 -19.26
C ARG A 458 27.81 31.73 -18.58
N ARG A 459 28.17 31.11 -17.45
CA ARG A 459 29.46 31.33 -16.78
C ARG A 459 30.63 30.91 -17.68
N ARG A 460 30.57 29.74 -18.32
CA ARG A 460 31.59 29.27 -19.27
C ARG A 460 31.73 30.20 -20.48
N ARG A 461 30.62 30.66 -21.07
CA ARG A 461 30.64 31.61 -22.21
C ARG A 461 31.18 32.98 -21.84
N ARG A 462 30.97 33.45 -20.60
CA ARG A 462 31.57 34.70 -20.11
C ARG A 462 33.08 34.57 -19.87
N ALA A 463 33.54 33.39 -19.44
CA ALA A 463 34.97 33.09 -19.29
C ALA A 463 35.70 32.92 -20.65
N ALA A 464 34.98 32.55 -21.72
CA ALA A 464 35.53 32.32 -23.06
C ALA A 464 35.63 33.55 -23.97
N LYS A 465 35.28 34.76 -23.49
CA LYS A 465 35.62 35.98 -24.23
C LYS A 465 37.10 36.28 -23.99
N PRO A 466 37.95 36.41 -25.04
CA PRO A 466 39.34 36.81 -24.86
C PRO A 466 39.34 38.24 -24.31
N HIS A 467 39.56 38.37 -23.01
CA HIS A 467 39.96 39.62 -22.40
C HIS A 467 41.35 39.96 -22.94
N VAL A 468 41.42 40.69 -24.05
CA VAL A 468 42.55 41.58 -24.30
C VAL A 468 42.40 42.70 -23.28
N THR A 469 42.75 42.44 -22.03
CA THR A 469 43.02 43.51 -21.07
C THR A 469 44.25 44.23 -21.60
N ALA A 470 44.05 45.44 -22.11
CA ALA A 470 45.15 46.33 -22.46
C ALA A 470 46.11 46.39 -21.27
N ALA A 471 47.29 45.77 -21.42
CA ALA A 471 48.23 45.71 -20.30
C ALA A 471 48.68 47.15 -20.00
N PRO A 472 48.58 47.62 -18.74
CA PRO A 472 48.92 48.98 -18.41
C PRO A 472 50.42 49.22 -18.61
N ALA A 473 50.81 50.45 -18.98
CA ALA A 473 52.22 50.87 -19.06
C ALA A 473 52.87 50.92 -17.66
N HIS A 474 52.07 51.13 -16.62
CA HIS A 474 52.50 51.28 -15.23
C HIS A 474 51.79 50.28 -14.30
N PRO A 475 51.97 48.95 -14.46
CA PRO A 475 51.29 47.97 -13.62
C PRO A 475 51.71 48.12 -12.15
N SER A 476 50.80 47.80 -11.22
CA SER A 476 51.12 47.65 -9.81
C SER A 476 51.63 46.24 -9.53
N ALA A 477 52.41 46.06 -8.44
CA ALA A 477 52.89 44.74 -8.03
C ALA A 477 51.73 43.73 -7.83
N ALA A 478 50.62 44.19 -7.24
CA ALA A 478 49.42 43.37 -7.07
C ALA A 478 48.76 42.96 -8.40
N TRP A 479 48.77 43.85 -9.40
CA TRP A 479 48.29 43.51 -10.75
C TRP A 479 49.19 42.46 -11.40
N LEU A 480 50.51 42.61 -11.29
CA LEU A 480 51.49 41.66 -11.83
C LEU A 480 51.35 40.28 -11.18
N ALA A 481 51.22 40.21 -9.85
CA ALA A 481 51.09 38.95 -9.13
C ALA A 481 49.80 38.19 -9.54
N ARG A 482 48.66 38.89 -9.58
CA ARG A 482 47.39 38.30 -10.02
C ARG A 482 47.43 37.86 -11.48
N THR A 483 48.00 38.70 -12.35
CA THR A 483 48.03 38.43 -13.80
C THR A 483 49.00 37.29 -14.11
N ALA A 484 50.19 37.28 -13.51
CA ALA A 484 51.15 36.19 -13.66
C ALA A 484 50.55 34.85 -13.19
N GLY A 485 49.96 34.82 -11.99
CA GLY A 485 49.33 33.60 -11.47
C GLY A 485 48.18 33.09 -12.36
N HIS A 486 47.34 34.00 -12.85
CA HIS A 486 46.26 33.65 -13.77
C HIS A 486 46.80 33.08 -15.11
N GLU A 487 47.78 33.75 -15.72
CA GLU A 487 48.32 33.35 -17.02
C GLU A 487 49.13 32.06 -16.95
N VAL A 488 49.92 31.85 -15.88
CA VAL A 488 50.67 30.60 -15.66
C VAL A 488 49.71 29.42 -15.45
N ASN A 489 48.67 29.59 -14.63
CA ASN A 489 47.66 28.55 -14.43
C ASN A 489 46.87 28.25 -15.71
N ALA A 490 46.56 29.29 -16.51
CA ALA A 490 45.91 29.11 -17.80
C ALA A 490 46.79 28.32 -18.77
N LEU A 491 48.09 28.65 -18.86
CA LEU A 491 49.03 27.88 -19.67
C LEU A 491 49.14 26.42 -19.19
N ALA A 492 49.24 26.19 -17.89
CA ALA A 492 49.31 24.83 -17.33
C ALA A 492 48.06 24.00 -17.70
N ALA A 493 46.87 24.58 -17.58
CA ALA A 493 45.62 23.93 -17.94
C ALA A 493 45.51 23.66 -19.45
N GLU A 494 45.89 24.62 -20.29
CA GLU A 494 45.90 24.46 -21.76
C GLU A 494 46.92 23.40 -22.21
N LEU A 495 48.11 23.38 -21.60
CA LEU A 495 49.14 22.37 -21.90
C LEU A 495 48.72 20.96 -21.46
N ALA A 496 48.03 20.85 -20.32
CA ALA A 496 47.47 19.57 -19.85
C ALA A 496 46.34 19.06 -20.76
N ALA A 497 45.55 19.96 -21.36
CA ALA A 497 44.46 19.60 -22.27
C ALA A 497 44.91 19.35 -23.72
N ALA A 498 46.08 19.87 -24.12
CA ALA A 498 46.61 19.68 -25.46
C ALA A 498 47.07 18.23 -25.70
N ASP A 499 46.91 17.75 -26.93
CA ASP A 499 47.45 16.46 -27.39
C ASP A 499 48.98 16.40 -27.17
N ALA A 500 49.53 15.20 -26.95
CA ALA A 500 50.97 14.98 -26.85
C ALA A 500 51.73 15.44 -28.09
N ASN A 501 51.09 15.36 -29.27
CA ASN A 501 51.67 15.75 -30.56
C ASN A 501 51.24 17.16 -31.03
N ALA A 502 50.62 17.97 -30.16
CA ALA A 502 50.16 19.30 -30.55
C ALA A 502 51.35 20.19 -31.00
N PRO A 503 51.25 20.88 -32.15
CA PRO A 503 52.31 21.78 -32.62
C PRO A 503 52.56 22.88 -31.58
N GLY A 504 53.82 23.11 -31.23
CA GLY A 504 54.21 24.11 -30.23
C GLY A 504 54.14 23.65 -28.77
N ARG A 505 53.75 22.39 -28.48
CA ARG A 505 53.70 21.83 -27.12
C ARG A 505 55.03 21.90 -26.39
N GLU A 506 56.13 21.50 -27.04
CA GLU A 506 57.48 21.56 -26.46
C GLU A 506 57.85 22.99 -26.04
N ARG A 507 57.64 23.96 -26.94
CA ARG A 507 57.87 25.39 -26.66
C ARG A 507 56.99 25.89 -25.51
N ALA A 508 55.73 25.46 -25.45
CA ALA A 508 54.80 25.83 -24.39
C ALA A 508 55.24 25.26 -23.03
N TRP A 509 55.76 24.03 -23.02
CA TRP A 509 56.33 23.40 -21.84
C TRP A 509 57.58 24.16 -21.36
N GLU A 510 58.51 24.52 -22.25
CA GLU A 510 59.69 25.35 -21.91
C GLU A 510 59.29 26.69 -21.29
N CYS A 511 58.24 27.33 -21.84
CA CYS A 511 57.74 28.60 -21.33
C CYS A 511 57.08 28.44 -19.96
N LEU A 512 56.32 27.35 -19.73
CA LEU A 512 55.69 27.06 -18.45
C LEU A 512 56.73 26.79 -17.37
N ASP A 513 57.72 25.95 -17.68
CA ASP A 513 58.84 25.62 -16.80
C ASP A 513 59.58 26.89 -16.36
N ALA A 514 59.98 27.73 -17.33
CA ALA A 514 60.63 29.01 -17.04
C ALA A 514 59.73 30.00 -16.27
N ALA A 515 58.43 30.05 -16.56
CA ALA A 515 57.50 30.92 -15.85
C ALA A 515 57.28 30.47 -14.40
N MET A 516 57.22 29.15 -14.14
CA MET A 516 57.09 28.59 -12.80
C MET A 516 58.30 28.93 -11.93
N LEU A 517 59.53 28.83 -12.47
CA LEU A 517 60.76 29.24 -11.78
C LEU A 517 60.71 30.70 -11.30
N LEU A 518 60.12 31.59 -12.08
CA LEU A 518 60.02 33.01 -11.76
C LEU A 518 58.86 33.35 -10.80
N SER A 519 57.73 32.62 -10.89
CA SER A 519 56.53 32.89 -10.08
C SER A 519 56.54 32.24 -8.69
N GLY A 520 57.34 31.19 -8.47
CA GLY A 520 57.33 30.38 -7.24
C GLY A 520 58.23 30.84 -6.09
N GLY A 521 59.21 31.71 -6.35
CA GLY A 521 60.22 32.13 -5.34
C GLY A 521 59.70 33.13 -4.29
N ALA A 522 60.33 33.16 -3.10
CA ALA A 522 60.00 34.10 -2.02
C ALA A 522 60.08 35.58 -2.46
N GLN A 523 60.98 35.91 -3.39
CA GLN A 523 61.13 37.23 -4.01
C GLN A 523 59.95 37.65 -4.88
N ALA A 524 59.21 36.71 -5.49
CA ALA A 524 58.04 37.00 -6.34
C ALA A 524 56.89 37.66 -5.55
N ARG A 525 56.90 37.56 -4.22
CA ARG A 525 55.92 38.21 -3.32
C ARG A 525 56.37 39.59 -2.81
N SER A 526 57.59 40.00 -3.12
CA SER A 526 58.14 41.33 -2.77
C SER A 526 57.99 42.33 -3.92
N THR A 527 58.06 43.63 -3.64
CA THR A 527 58.10 44.67 -4.70
C THR A 527 59.29 44.51 -5.64
N ASP A 528 60.34 43.83 -5.19
CA ASP A 528 61.59 43.61 -5.92
C ASP A 528 61.43 42.50 -6.98
N GLY A 529 60.34 41.71 -6.91
CA GLY A 529 60.00 40.65 -7.87
C GLY A 529 59.11 41.10 -9.05
N ALA A 530 58.88 42.40 -9.24
CA ALA A 530 57.98 42.90 -10.29
C ALA A 530 58.45 42.51 -11.71
N ALA A 531 59.76 42.49 -11.95
CA ALA A 531 60.35 42.06 -13.22
C ALA A 531 60.16 40.56 -13.47
N ASP A 532 60.31 39.74 -12.43
CA ASP A 532 60.10 38.29 -12.50
C ASP A 532 58.63 37.97 -12.85
N LEU A 533 57.68 38.62 -12.18
CA LEU A 533 56.24 38.44 -12.45
C LEU A 533 55.84 38.90 -13.85
N ALA A 534 56.41 40.02 -14.32
CA ALA A 534 56.20 40.48 -15.70
C ALA A 534 56.79 39.48 -16.71
N ALA A 535 58.00 38.96 -16.47
CA ALA A 535 58.62 37.94 -17.31
C ALA A 535 57.82 36.64 -17.32
N ALA A 536 57.35 36.16 -16.17
CA ALA A 536 56.48 34.99 -16.06
C ALA A 536 55.16 35.18 -16.83
N THR A 537 54.56 36.37 -16.77
CA THR A 537 53.36 36.72 -17.54
C THR A 537 53.63 36.65 -19.05
N VAL A 538 54.76 37.21 -19.51
CA VAL A 538 55.15 37.19 -20.92
C VAL A 538 55.40 35.77 -21.42
N LEU A 539 56.13 34.96 -20.64
CA LEU A 539 56.40 33.55 -20.94
C LEU A 539 55.10 32.74 -21.01
N ALA A 540 54.19 32.93 -20.06
CA ALA A 540 52.91 32.26 -20.05
C ALA A 540 52.09 32.58 -21.32
N ARG A 541 52.02 33.86 -21.71
CA ARG A 541 51.34 34.29 -22.95
C ARG A 541 52.02 33.74 -24.21
N ALA A 542 53.34 33.69 -24.22
CA ALA A 542 54.10 33.11 -25.33
C ALA A 542 53.85 31.61 -25.49
N GLY A 543 53.83 30.85 -24.38
CA GLY A 543 53.52 29.43 -24.38
C GLY A 543 52.10 29.14 -24.87
N ARG A 544 51.11 29.93 -24.43
CA ARG A 544 49.72 29.80 -24.91
C ARG A 544 49.60 30.11 -26.40
N ALA A 545 50.31 31.12 -26.87
CA ALA A 545 50.37 31.43 -28.30
C ALA A 545 51.05 30.33 -29.12
N ALA A 546 52.06 29.65 -28.57
CA ALA A 546 52.69 28.50 -29.20
C ALA A 546 51.71 27.32 -29.34
N LEU A 547 50.90 27.03 -28.30
CA LEU A 547 49.83 26.02 -28.37
C LEU A 547 48.75 26.35 -29.40
N ALA A 548 48.50 27.65 -29.65
CA ALA A 548 47.58 28.11 -30.69
C ALA A 548 48.18 28.09 -32.12
N GLY A 549 49.40 27.55 -32.30
CA GLY A 549 50.07 27.47 -33.60
C GLY A 549 50.62 28.81 -34.11
N HIS A 550 50.79 29.81 -33.25
CA HIS A 550 51.35 31.11 -33.63
C HIS A 550 52.86 31.17 -33.39
N ALA A 551 53.62 31.64 -34.38
CA ALA A 551 55.06 31.89 -34.27
C ALA A 551 55.33 33.11 -33.37
N TYR A 552 55.21 32.93 -32.05
CA TYR A 552 55.45 33.94 -31.03
C TYR A 552 56.95 34.07 -30.75
N ARG A 553 57.72 34.60 -31.72
CA ARG A 553 59.19 34.72 -31.60
C ARG A 553 59.61 35.98 -30.83
N THR A 554 58.87 37.07 -31.01
CA THR A 554 59.20 38.40 -30.47
C THR A 554 57.98 39.05 -29.82
N CYS A 555 58.21 39.74 -28.70
CA CYS A 555 57.20 40.53 -28.01
C CYS A 555 57.22 41.99 -28.48
N CYS A 556 56.18 42.76 -28.13
CA CYS A 556 56.21 44.22 -28.28
C CYS A 556 57.39 44.81 -27.50
N SER A 557 58.24 45.59 -28.18
CA SER A 557 59.43 46.22 -27.59
C SER A 557 59.10 47.41 -26.70
N VAL A 558 57.89 47.94 -26.77
CA VAL A 558 57.42 49.07 -25.95
C VAL A 558 56.87 48.54 -24.62
N ASN A 559 56.01 47.52 -24.68
CA ASN A 559 55.49 46.85 -23.51
C ASN A 559 55.33 45.35 -23.81
N PRO A 560 56.24 44.49 -23.32
CA PRO A 560 56.19 43.07 -23.63
C PRO A 560 54.92 42.38 -23.11
N LEU A 561 54.20 42.98 -22.16
CA LEU A 561 52.90 42.48 -21.71
C LEU A 561 51.81 42.62 -22.78
N HIS A 562 51.96 43.47 -23.80
CA HIS A 562 50.97 43.55 -24.89
C HIS A 562 50.92 42.32 -25.79
N GLY A 563 51.88 41.42 -25.67
CA GLY A 563 51.90 40.20 -26.45
C GLY A 563 52.85 40.27 -27.64
N ARG A 564 52.54 39.51 -28.71
CA ARG A 564 53.39 39.38 -29.89
C ARG A 564 53.57 40.71 -30.62
N SER A 565 54.74 40.89 -31.23
CA SER A 565 54.88 41.87 -32.29
C SER A 565 54.29 41.36 -33.61
N VAL A 566 53.92 42.26 -34.51
CA VAL A 566 53.21 41.93 -35.76
C VAL A 566 54.16 42.03 -36.95
N ASN A 567 54.12 41.05 -37.86
CA ASN A 567 54.75 41.07 -39.19
C ASN A 567 56.24 41.48 -39.20
N GLY A 568 57.07 40.90 -38.33
CA GLY A 568 58.51 41.19 -38.27
C GLY A 568 58.88 42.58 -37.72
N THR A 569 57.90 43.37 -37.29
CA THR A 569 58.14 44.64 -36.59
C THR A 569 58.45 44.39 -35.11
N ARG A 570 58.92 45.42 -34.42
CA ARG A 570 59.13 45.40 -32.96
C ARG A 570 57.87 45.77 -32.15
N TYR A 571 56.74 46.06 -32.80
CA TYR A 571 55.54 46.61 -32.14
C TYR A 571 54.32 45.68 -32.27
N CYS A 572 53.43 45.67 -31.27
CA CYS A 572 52.11 45.04 -31.38
C CYS A 572 51.16 45.89 -32.26
N VAL A 573 49.96 45.38 -32.53
CA VAL A 573 48.92 46.10 -33.31
C VAL A 573 48.66 47.50 -32.73
N ASP A 574 48.61 47.61 -31.39
CA ASP A 574 48.24 48.84 -30.70
C ASP A 574 49.39 49.87 -30.60
N CYS A 575 50.65 49.40 -30.52
CA CYS A 575 51.81 50.29 -30.48
C CYS A 575 52.32 50.70 -31.87
N ARG A 576 51.92 49.99 -32.93
CA ARG A 576 52.39 50.25 -34.31
C ARG A 576 52.07 51.68 -34.81
N PRO A 577 50.88 52.26 -34.59
CA PRO A 577 50.57 53.61 -35.06
C PRO A 577 51.44 54.71 -34.44
N GLY A 578 52.02 54.46 -33.26
CA GLY A 578 52.87 55.42 -32.55
C GLY A 578 54.37 55.34 -32.88
N ALA A 579 54.81 54.43 -33.76
CA ALA A 579 56.21 54.21 -34.07
C ALA A 579 56.93 55.51 -34.50
N GLY A 580 57.91 55.95 -33.70
CA GLY A 580 58.69 57.18 -33.95
C GLY A 580 58.17 58.46 -33.27
N SER A 581 57.12 58.37 -32.44
CA SER A 581 56.56 59.52 -31.70
C SER A 581 56.82 59.45 -30.19
N ALA A 582 56.80 60.61 -29.52
CA ALA A 582 56.86 60.72 -28.06
C ALA A 582 55.68 60.01 -27.35
N ALA A 583 54.60 59.66 -28.09
CA ALA A 583 53.47 58.91 -27.55
C ALA A 583 53.83 57.48 -27.14
N LEU A 584 54.94 56.91 -27.65
CA LEU A 584 55.41 55.59 -27.21
C LEU A 584 55.94 55.58 -25.79
N ASP A 585 56.46 56.71 -25.29
CA ASP A 585 56.98 56.79 -23.93
C ASP A 585 55.85 56.61 -22.90
N ALA A 586 54.64 57.06 -23.21
CA ALA A 586 53.45 56.85 -22.38
C ALA A 586 52.95 55.40 -22.37
N LEU A 587 53.31 54.60 -23.39
CA LEU A 587 52.93 53.19 -23.51
C LEU A 587 54.03 52.24 -22.99
N ARG A 588 55.23 52.77 -22.73
CA ARG A 588 56.40 51.99 -22.36
C ARG A 588 56.22 51.34 -20.99
N LEU A 589 56.50 50.03 -20.91
CA LEU A 589 56.41 49.30 -19.66
C LEU A 589 57.43 49.83 -18.66
N THR A 590 56.95 50.33 -17.53
CA THR A 590 57.77 50.68 -16.37
C THR A 590 57.28 49.94 -15.13
N LEU A 591 58.21 49.32 -14.42
CA LEU A 591 57.94 48.48 -13.27
C LEU A 591 58.24 49.23 -11.97
N PRO A 592 57.56 48.89 -10.86
CA PRO A 592 57.98 49.32 -9.54
C PRO A 592 59.46 48.95 -9.31
N GLY A 593 60.31 49.92 -8.97
CA GLY A 593 61.71 49.68 -8.65
C GLY A 593 61.91 49.16 -7.22
N PRO A 594 63.07 48.56 -6.91
CA PRO A 594 63.36 48.06 -5.58
C PRO A 594 63.48 49.20 -4.56
N ARG A 595 62.86 49.04 -3.38
CA ARG A 595 62.96 49.94 -2.21
C ARG A 595 63.05 51.45 -2.52
N ARG A 596 61.90 52.09 -2.80
CA ARG A 596 61.71 53.55 -2.99
C ARG A 596 62.39 54.18 -4.23
N SER A 597 63.01 53.40 -5.12
CA SER A 597 63.75 53.93 -6.28
C SER A 597 62.91 54.40 -7.48
N GLY A 598 61.64 54.78 -7.29
CA GLY A 598 60.73 55.16 -8.38
C GLY A 598 60.42 53.99 -9.35
N ARG A 599 59.84 54.29 -10.52
CA ARG A 599 59.57 53.29 -11.56
C ARG A 599 60.74 53.19 -12.53
N VAL A 600 61.09 51.97 -12.93
CA VAL A 600 62.21 51.69 -13.84
C VAL A 600 61.65 51.12 -15.15
N PRO A 601 62.07 51.61 -16.33
CA PRO A 601 61.75 50.99 -17.61
C PRO A 601 62.17 49.52 -17.63
N TYR A 602 61.36 48.65 -18.24
CA TYR A 602 61.59 47.20 -18.17
C TYR A 602 62.96 46.77 -18.72
N GLU A 603 63.55 47.55 -19.63
CA GLU A 603 64.86 47.27 -20.22
C GLU A 603 66.02 47.50 -19.25
N LYS A 604 65.77 48.27 -18.19
CA LYS A 604 66.73 48.53 -17.11
C LYS A 604 66.35 47.83 -15.82
N ALA A 605 65.25 47.06 -15.82
CA ALA A 605 64.81 46.34 -14.64
C ALA A 605 65.78 45.18 -14.33
N PRO A 606 66.07 44.90 -13.04
CA PRO A 606 66.88 43.75 -12.67
C PRO A 606 66.16 42.43 -13.02
N GLY A 607 66.92 41.37 -13.24
CA GLY A 607 66.39 40.04 -13.54
C GLY A 607 66.32 39.73 -15.04
N PRO A 608 65.56 38.70 -15.45
CA PRO A 608 65.62 38.14 -16.80
C PRO A 608 64.78 38.92 -17.83
N LEU A 609 63.88 39.78 -17.37
CA LEU A 609 62.92 40.47 -18.23
C LEU A 609 63.55 41.27 -19.40
N PRO A 610 64.69 41.97 -19.26
CA PRO A 610 65.31 42.69 -20.39
C PRO A 610 65.64 41.80 -21.59
N ALA A 611 65.93 40.51 -21.36
CA ALA A 611 66.25 39.53 -22.41
C ALA A 611 65.09 39.29 -23.39
N VAL A 612 63.86 39.70 -23.06
CA VAL A 612 62.70 39.63 -23.96
C VAL A 612 62.91 40.41 -25.26
N ARG A 613 63.79 41.42 -25.27
CA ARG A 613 64.13 42.21 -26.46
C ARG A 613 64.80 41.38 -27.55
N ASP A 614 65.48 40.32 -27.15
CA ASP A 614 66.20 39.39 -28.03
C ASP A 614 65.33 38.16 -28.39
N GLY A 615 64.08 38.15 -27.92
CA GLY A 615 63.08 37.12 -28.22
C GLY A 615 62.77 36.21 -27.04
N VAL A 616 61.67 35.46 -27.17
CA VAL A 616 61.16 34.60 -26.08
C VAL A 616 62.14 33.47 -25.74
N ALA A 617 62.84 32.91 -26.73
CA ALA A 617 63.84 31.87 -26.48
C ALA A 617 64.98 32.36 -25.58
N ARG A 618 65.45 33.60 -25.78
CA ARG A 618 66.48 34.19 -24.92
C ARG A 618 65.93 34.53 -23.54
N LEU A 619 64.66 34.94 -23.43
CA LEU A 619 63.99 35.11 -22.14
C LEU A 619 63.90 33.79 -21.35
N VAL A 620 63.56 32.67 -22.00
CA VAL A 620 63.54 31.33 -21.38
C VAL A 620 64.94 30.96 -20.86
N ALA A 621 65.98 31.12 -21.69
CA ALA A 621 67.35 30.83 -21.29
C ALA A 621 67.80 31.71 -20.12
N SER A 622 67.55 33.02 -20.20
CA SER A 622 67.89 33.98 -19.14
C SER A 622 67.13 33.71 -17.84
N ALA A 623 65.86 33.29 -17.90
CA ALA A 623 65.09 32.91 -16.72
C ALA A 623 65.68 31.67 -16.02
N LYS A 624 66.12 30.66 -16.79
CA LYS A 624 66.77 29.46 -16.25
C LYS A 624 68.14 29.76 -15.67
N GLU A 625 68.97 30.51 -16.39
CA GLU A 625 70.28 31.00 -15.91
C GLU A 625 70.10 31.79 -14.61
N TYR A 626 69.16 32.73 -14.58
CA TYR A 626 68.89 33.58 -13.42
C TYR A 626 68.37 32.79 -12.21
N ALA A 627 67.53 31.77 -12.43
CA ALA A 627 67.04 30.89 -11.38
C ALA A 627 68.14 29.97 -10.79
N SER A 628 69.17 29.64 -11.57
CA SER A 628 70.28 28.78 -11.12
C SER A 628 71.31 29.47 -10.22
N VAL A 629 71.36 30.81 -10.24
CA VAL A 629 72.29 31.64 -9.45
C VAL A 629 71.63 32.17 -8.16
N ARG A 630 70.30 32.04 -8.05
CA ARG A 630 69.54 32.32 -6.84
C ARG A 630 69.56 31.13 -5.90
#